data_AF-A0A4S2EDB9-F1
#
_entry.id   AF-A0A4S2EDB9-F1
#
_cell.length_a   1.000
_cell.length_b   1.000
_cell.length_c   1.000
_cell.angle_alpha   90.00
_cell.angle_beta   90.00
_cell.angle_gamma   90.00
#
_symmetry.space_group_name_H-M   'P 1'
#
loop_
_entity.id
_entity.type
_entity.pdbx_description
1 polymer ?
#
loop_
_entity_poly.entity_id
_entity_poly.type
_entity_poly.pdbx_seq_one_letter_code
_entity_poly.pdbx_strand_id
1 'polypeptide(L)'
;MLSKNNKKLQAQKMEPKQQRFAIKKFTVGVASVLVGTTFAMYSGAGNVSADETATENTSSEVVENKSDDVNNKEVVLSNAATNAEVDSTSTANTDATAQPTEESAQTQANEAEKATDAVENEAEATTASDVAKDEATTVQPEEGVNAQAEKPVATSAFRAATTDADETTDTSATPGDPNTPVSAALQEELEKNAVYSPGVKGEKKSYAGKAWLQTTGTAMNAFGSGDVPMAGVKVYLQWVNGKGHVSKVYYTTSEADGTYVINLDHPDLENGNEFQLAGDPKFAIRTWISNPDPEKYNVVKQGDGIYGFHTRVNRNNESWDFTAGINRIVNSMVILQDKVGADTWLMKPEDQWEKSPNASGEWPEEGAYGTVRGTVWFENGDYAGSLANQWINDGNDVKATGTKIVASYLNDEVTRQLDEWKKNNKGYQVDNMRKAQAEIIKAYQEEHGVGSHIAETVVGVAKANGTYYIPFRGLYGVSATKQNNALSPNKIKDDEYGKLVSDADISHNNLMAWNGTAGQKYRHINQDYMYITPLIDNYNVWSNGFPSNIFQNPADKFLTVVESSYNIGAINYAIMAPQPMIDALNYDASGEHNAFAGDKVEATIGGLLPAREYQVQWFRDGVAVGDPVTIVSTVDGTFAPADSTSYTIPNDLTGDTNFTVAVFEQGTNTKSLNNALALDSLLASVPVADSYVPAYKPVNGTVGEEAVVDAPTFTDKDGNSTDKDGNPVTAPAGTKFTTATTDEEKQKANLPADATVLDPTNVTVDEATGKITVKGEGLPAKGTYVTPVVVTYPDESKDYTYATVSVAKDYTETYTANGGTINKELGQPTTNADLANAVTYTKDGKAATAPAGTTVAPKDGTTLPDGNTPGVYDIPTVVTYPDKTTDEVTVKVVVGNVIPVTDPDKQPTPDGYVRVTFAPGDHGKFADGAVTVYDVKQGTAKAELDKVVPEVTPEEDYLHTGWSPEIPATIDAQSTFTAQYKVKDNVKYKATFGKLTKPAGEATTEDDVTSKVTTDYPSSEAKQPVVKVTDTSKLPDGTTPGTYEVPVTVTYPDGTTADGKVTVTVLDKIIDRTDDPSQPTPEGYVRVAFDAGKDGKFATGSRTVFDVREGTPASALKVPVVEANDGFVQKAGDEAWSPALPTAFTTGATYVAQYEVAKTDADKYDPQGKDVTTGVNETPKAEDGIANKGDLPEGTKYEWKTPVDTTTPGEKEGTIVVTYPDG
;
A
#
# COMPACT_ATOMS: atom_id res chain seq x y z
N MET A 1 -19.81 -3.81 -81.94
CA MET A 1 -20.98 -3.40 -82.77
C MET A 1 -21.91 -2.50 -81.94
N LEU A 2 -23.00 -1.97 -82.51
CA LEU A 2 -23.77 -0.85 -81.91
C LEU A 2 -25.08 -1.28 -81.23
N SER A 3 -25.39 -0.69 -80.08
CA SER A 3 -26.43 0.36 -80.00
C SER A 3 -25.97 1.40 -78.94
N LYS A 4 -26.19 2.72 -79.04
CA LYS A 4 -27.26 3.55 -79.63
C LYS A 4 -28.63 3.40 -78.94
N ASN A 5 -28.74 3.86 -77.68
CA ASN A 5 -29.77 4.83 -77.25
C ASN A 5 -29.67 5.27 -75.77
N ASN A 6 -28.69 6.11 -75.40
CA ASN A 6 -28.93 7.08 -74.31
C ASN A 6 -28.17 8.42 -74.40
N LYS A 7 -27.69 8.80 -75.60
CA LYS A 7 -27.06 10.12 -75.85
C LYS A 7 -27.99 11.33 -75.66
N LYS A 8 -29.27 11.13 -75.32
CA LYS A 8 -30.26 12.23 -75.20
C LYS A 8 -30.37 12.78 -73.77
N LEU A 9 -30.28 11.94 -72.72
CA LEU A 9 -30.15 12.44 -71.34
C LEU A 9 -28.80 13.14 -71.13
N GLN A 10 -27.73 12.59 -71.69
CA GLN A 10 -26.37 13.14 -71.62
C GLN A 10 -26.23 14.51 -72.31
N ALA A 11 -27.22 14.94 -73.11
CA ALA A 11 -27.21 16.18 -73.89
C ALA A 11 -28.11 17.30 -73.33
N GLN A 12 -28.97 17.05 -72.33
CA GLN A 12 -29.81 18.10 -71.72
C GLN A 12 -29.27 18.66 -70.39
N LYS A 13 -28.33 17.97 -69.73
CA LYS A 13 -27.53 18.53 -68.63
C LYS A 13 -26.16 19.08 -69.09
N MET A 14 -25.89 19.09 -70.40
CA MET A 14 -24.63 19.51 -71.02
C MET A 14 -24.89 20.30 -72.33
N GLU A 15 -25.51 21.48 -72.24
CA GLU A 15 -25.26 22.54 -73.24
C GLU A 15 -24.80 23.83 -72.52
N PRO A 16 -23.58 24.36 -72.77
CA PRO A 16 -22.99 25.40 -71.93
C PRO A 16 -22.94 26.78 -72.58
N LYS A 17 -23.40 27.82 -71.85
CA LYS A 17 -23.19 29.24 -72.19
C LYS A 17 -22.71 29.94 -70.91
N GLN A 18 -21.41 30.22 -70.75
CA GLN A 18 -20.63 31.34 -71.36
C GLN A 18 -20.99 32.70 -70.72
N GLN A 19 -20.06 33.57 -70.33
CA GLN A 19 -18.59 33.67 -70.51
C GLN A 19 -17.92 33.98 -69.14
N ARG A 20 -16.69 33.57 -68.80
CA ARG A 20 -15.39 33.88 -69.44
C ARG A 20 -15.10 35.39 -69.62
N PHE A 21 -14.81 36.15 -68.56
CA PHE A 21 -13.91 37.32 -68.68
C PHE A 21 -13.13 37.58 -67.39
N ALA A 22 -11.82 37.39 -67.47
CA ALA A 22 -10.87 38.17 -66.68
C ALA A 22 -10.24 39.21 -67.62
N ILE A 23 -10.34 40.48 -67.28
CA ILE A 23 -9.42 41.58 -67.67
C ILE A 23 -9.75 42.80 -66.79
N LYS A 24 -8.71 43.50 -66.32
CA LYS A 24 -8.80 44.64 -65.39
C LYS A 24 -8.65 46.00 -66.11
N LYS A 25 -8.87 47.07 -65.33
CA LYS A 25 -8.36 48.45 -65.49
C LYS A 25 -8.95 49.32 -66.61
N PHE A 26 -9.45 50.48 -66.20
CA PHE A 26 -9.00 51.83 -66.61
C PHE A 26 -9.34 52.76 -65.40
N THR A 27 -8.56 53.74 -64.92
CA THR A 27 -7.16 54.19 -65.13
C THR A 27 -6.80 55.13 -63.94
N VAL A 28 -5.59 55.69 -63.74
CA VAL A 28 -4.43 55.99 -64.60
C VAL A 28 -3.15 55.59 -63.84
N GLY A 29 -2.19 54.77 -64.31
CA GLY A 29 -2.01 54.03 -65.58
C GLY A 29 -1.25 52.68 -65.36
N VAL A 30 0.00 52.44 -65.81
CA VAL A 30 0.86 53.14 -66.79
C VAL A 30 1.71 52.10 -67.59
N ALA A 31 3.02 52.29 -67.80
CA ALA A 31 3.90 51.56 -68.73
C ALA A 31 4.66 50.32 -68.18
N SER A 32 4.74 49.25 -69.02
CA SER A 32 5.96 48.46 -69.39
C SER A 32 6.78 47.64 -68.34
N VAL A 33 7.39 46.45 -68.64
CA VAL A 33 7.28 45.41 -69.71
C VAL A 33 8.12 44.12 -69.37
N LEU A 34 7.81 42.96 -69.99
CA LEU A 34 8.59 41.68 -70.16
C LEU A 34 8.84 40.64 -69.00
N VAL A 35 8.29 39.42 -69.20
CA VAL A 35 8.88 38.04 -69.27
C VAL A 35 9.95 37.49 -68.30
N GLY A 36 9.69 36.26 -67.80
CA GLY A 36 10.68 35.19 -67.49
C GLY A 36 10.65 34.63 -66.06
N THR A 37 11.05 33.41 -65.68
CA THR A 37 10.92 32.00 -66.17
C THR A 37 11.79 31.11 -65.25
N THR A 38 11.18 30.07 -64.65
CA THR A 38 11.79 28.77 -64.20
C THR A 38 12.86 28.65 -63.09
N PHE A 39 12.71 27.51 -62.37
CA PHE A 39 13.72 26.55 -61.85
C PHE A 39 14.41 26.70 -60.47
N ALA A 40 14.39 25.54 -59.77
CA ALA A 40 15.48 24.91 -59.02
C ALA A 40 15.86 25.33 -57.57
N MET A 41 15.72 24.34 -56.68
CA MET A 41 16.72 23.83 -55.71
C MET A 41 17.15 24.60 -54.45
N TYR A 42 17.51 23.77 -53.46
CA TYR A 42 18.48 23.95 -52.36
C TYR A 42 18.11 24.74 -51.09
N SER A 43 18.09 23.99 -49.97
CA SER A 43 18.70 24.28 -48.66
C SER A 43 18.48 25.62 -47.92
N GLY A 44 18.29 25.53 -46.59
CA GLY A 44 18.86 26.51 -45.65
C GLY A 44 17.94 26.94 -44.51
N ALA A 45 18.29 26.51 -43.30
CA ALA A 45 17.64 26.81 -42.01
C ALA A 45 17.52 28.32 -41.64
N GLY A 46 16.60 28.64 -40.72
CA GLY A 46 16.73 29.81 -39.82
C GLY A 46 15.48 30.67 -39.56
N ASN A 47 14.77 30.40 -38.46
CA ASN A 47 14.51 31.24 -37.26
C ASN A 47 14.71 32.78 -37.39
N VAL A 48 13.96 33.74 -36.78
CA VAL A 48 13.10 33.86 -35.56
C VAL A 48 12.00 34.93 -35.85
N SER A 49 10.71 34.77 -35.56
CA SER A 49 9.87 35.17 -34.37
C SER A 49 9.73 36.68 -33.99
N ALA A 50 8.79 36.97 -33.08
CA ALA A 50 8.34 38.27 -32.49
C ALA A 50 7.36 39.13 -33.35
N ASP A 51 6.30 39.78 -32.82
CA ASP A 51 5.77 39.81 -31.43
C ASP A 51 4.26 40.23 -31.29
N GLU A 52 3.77 40.31 -30.05
CA GLU A 52 2.44 40.69 -29.46
C GLU A 52 1.75 42.03 -29.94
N THR A 53 0.59 42.54 -29.45
CA THR A 53 -0.28 42.32 -28.24
C THR A 53 -1.75 42.83 -28.45
N ALA A 54 -2.74 42.37 -27.64
CA ALA A 54 -4.06 43.04 -27.30
C ALA A 54 -5.14 43.23 -28.42
N THR A 55 -6.45 43.58 -28.24
CA THR A 55 -7.59 43.51 -27.24
C THR A 55 -8.92 43.81 -28.03
N GLU A 56 -10.19 44.02 -27.58
CA GLU A 56 -10.92 44.18 -26.28
C GLU A 56 -12.47 43.90 -26.39
N ASN A 57 -13.29 44.40 -25.44
CA ASN A 57 -14.77 44.28 -25.18
C ASN A 57 -15.68 45.14 -26.13
N THR A 58 -17.05 45.24 -26.14
CA THR A 58 -18.34 44.62 -25.63
C THR A 58 -19.53 45.41 -26.30
N SER A 59 -20.86 45.14 -26.28
CA SER A 59 -21.78 43.97 -26.09
C SER A 59 -23.27 44.39 -26.30
N SER A 60 -24.19 43.45 -26.66
CA SER A 60 -25.68 43.50 -26.47
C SER A 60 -26.52 44.55 -27.31
N GLU A 61 -27.84 44.47 -27.58
CA GLU A 61 -28.98 43.55 -27.22
C GLU A 61 -30.25 43.69 -28.16
N VAL A 62 -31.42 43.10 -27.79
CA VAL A 62 -32.86 43.32 -28.24
C VAL A 62 -33.57 42.29 -29.17
N VAL A 63 -34.85 41.93 -28.91
CA VAL A 63 -35.70 40.88 -29.58
C VAL A 63 -37.24 41.15 -29.56
N GLU A 64 -38.04 40.80 -30.60
CA GLU A 64 -39.54 40.66 -30.64
C GLU A 64 -40.04 39.87 -31.90
N ASN A 65 -41.29 39.35 -32.08
CA ASN A 65 -42.28 38.59 -31.25
C ASN A 65 -43.53 38.11 -32.08
N LYS A 66 -44.33 37.11 -31.60
CA LYS A 66 -45.80 36.80 -31.80
C LYS A 66 -46.34 35.43 -32.35
N SER A 67 -47.08 34.72 -31.47
CA SER A 67 -48.52 34.28 -31.55
C SER A 67 -49.09 33.37 -32.67
N ASP A 68 -50.00 32.41 -32.46
CA ASP A 68 -50.65 31.74 -31.27
C ASP A 68 -50.81 30.21 -31.62
N ASP A 69 -51.66 29.28 -31.15
CA ASP A 69 -52.88 29.09 -30.28
C ASP A 69 -52.95 27.52 -29.98
N VAL A 70 -53.89 26.74 -29.38
CA VAL A 70 -55.31 26.80 -28.93
C VAL A 70 -55.61 25.72 -27.83
N ASN A 71 -56.67 25.92 -27.03
CA ASN A 71 -57.68 24.94 -26.52
C ASN A 71 -57.45 24.03 -25.26
N ASN A 72 -57.99 24.49 -24.11
CA ASN A 72 -58.75 23.77 -23.03
C ASN A 72 -58.19 22.49 -22.33
N LYS A 73 -57.99 22.46 -20.99
CA LYS A 73 -58.94 22.43 -19.82
C LYS A 73 -59.48 21.01 -19.46
N GLU A 74 -59.78 20.61 -18.21
CA GLU A 74 -59.50 21.05 -16.80
C GLU A 74 -60.21 20.07 -15.80
N VAL A 75 -59.95 20.19 -14.47
CA VAL A 75 -60.77 19.72 -13.30
C VAL A 75 -60.66 18.22 -12.86
N VAL A 76 -60.72 17.77 -11.58
CA VAL A 76 -60.20 18.18 -10.22
C VAL A 76 -60.96 17.45 -9.04
N LEU A 77 -60.33 17.30 -7.83
CA LEU A 77 -60.84 16.82 -6.50
C LEU A 77 -61.20 15.30 -6.31
N SER A 78 -61.31 14.70 -5.09
CA SER A 78 -60.59 14.83 -3.79
C SER A 78 -61.00 13.79 -2.69
N ASN A 79 -60.17 13.68 -1.63
CA ASN A 79 -60.44 13.44 -0.19
C ASN A 79 -61.11 12.15 0.40
N ALA A 80 -60.27 11.37 1.11
CA ALA A 80 -60.22 11.17 2.60
C ALA A 80 -60.97 10.03 3.36
N ALA A 81 -60.31 9.62 4.48
CA ALA A 81 -60.81 8.95 5.72
C ALA A 81 -61.16 7.43 5.70
N THR A 82 -60.98 6.59 6.76
CA THR A 82 -60.18 6.60 8.03
C THR A 82 -60.28 5.22 8.74
N ASN A 83 -59.21 4.77 9.45
CA ASN A 83 -59.20 3.97 10.72
C ASN A 83 -59.88 2.56 10.81
N ALA A 84 -59.54 1.63 11.73
CA ALA A 84 -58.37 1.37 12.61
C ALA A 84 -58.51 -0.04 13.31
N GLU A 85 -57.68 -0.32 14.34
CA GLU A 85 -57.75 -1.38 15.40
C GLU A 85 -57.10 -2.78 15.17
N VAL A 86 -56.44 -3.45 16.15
CA VAL A 86 -55.65 -3.02 17.35
C VAL A 86 -54.86 -4.20 18.01
N ASP A 87 -53.88 -3.90 18.90
CA ASP A 87 -53.16 -4.78 19.87
C ASP A 87 -52.19 -5.87 19.34
N SER A 88 -51.09 -6.30 20.01
CA SER A 88 -50.49 -6.04 21.35
C SER A 88 -49.06 -6.66 21.44
N THR A 89 -48.06 -6.32 22.28
CA THR A 89 -47.48 -5.08 22.90
C THR A 89 -46.14 -5.46 23.61
N SER A 90 -45.27 -4.50 23.98
CA SER A 90 -44.03 -4.61 24.83
C SER A 90 -42.79 -5.32 24.21
N THR A 91 -41.53 -4.92 24.43
CA THR A 91 -40.95 -3.76 25.18
C THR A 91 -39.57 -3.32 24.64
N ALA A 92 -39.25 -2.02 24.79
CA ALA A 92 -37.97 -1.32 25.05
C ALA A 92 -36.59 -2.02 24.86
N ASN A 93 -35.48 -1.33 24.47
CA ASN A 93 -35.26 0.11 24.30
C ASN A 93 -34.05 0.49 23.39
N THR A 94 -34.05 1.74 22.91
CA THR A 94 -32.93 2.66 22.51
C THR A 94 -31.49 2.12 22.56
N ASP A 95 -30.67 2.13 21.50
CA ASP A 95 -30.24 3.22 20.58
C ASP A 95 -29.22 4.24 21.16
N ALA A 96 -28.33 4.73 20.26
CA ALA A 96 -27.52 5.96 20.25
C ALA A 96 -26.20 6.12 21.05
N THR A 97 -25.22 6.76 20.37
CA THR A 97 -24.11 7.64 20.88
C THR A 97 -23.02 7.07 21.82
N ALA A 98 -21.81 7.66 22.00
CA ALA A 98 -20.90 8.51 21.21
C ALA A 98 -19.58 8.76 22.03
N GLN A 99 -18.62 9.52 21.48
CA GLN A 99 -17.48 10.19 22.19
C GLN A 99 -17.92 11.09 23.39
N PRO A 100 -17.02 11.71 24.21
CA PRO A 100 -15.53 11.84 24.14
C PRO A 100 -14.67 11.65 25.46
N THR A 101 -13.36 11.96 25.37
CA THR A 101 -12.19 11.78 26.30
C THR A 101 -11.99 12.96 27.32
N GLU A 102 -10.86 13.55 27.80
CA GLU A 102 -9.40 13.52 27.50
C GLU A 102 -8.44 13.89 28.68
N GLU A 103 -8.03 15.17 28.87
CA GLU A 103 -6.98 15.73 29.80
C GLU A 103 -7.52 17.02 30.53
N SER A 104 -6.83 17.89 31.32
CA SER A 104 -5.43 18.20 31.74
C SER A 104 -5.43 18.94 33.12
N ALA A 105 -4.37 19.22 33.92
CA ALA A 105 -3.02 18.65 34.16
C ALA A 105 -2.33 19.37 35.40
N GLN A 106 -1.02 19.14 35.63
CA GLN A 106 -0.01 19.94 36.42
C GLN A 106 0.12 19.95 37.98
N THR A 107 1.23 19.32 38.46
CA THR A 107 2.20 19.81 39.50
C THR A 107 1.75 19.95 41.00
N GLN A 108 2.61 20.13 42.04
CA GLN A 108 4.04 20.53 42.13
C GLN A 108 4.71 20.14 43.48
N ALA A 109 6.06 20.22 43.53
CA ALA A 109 6.93 20.50 44.72
C ALA A 109 7.09 19.42 45.84
N ASN A 110 8.11 19.45 46.73
CA ASN A 110 9.57 19.78 46.67
C ASN A 110 10.18 19.53 48.09
N GLU A 111 11.42 19.02 48.22
CA GLU A 111 12.37 19.40 49.30
C GLU A 111 13.83 18.87 49.06
N ALA A 112 14.78 19.13 49.98
CA ALA A 112 16.18 19.41 49.60
C ALA A 112 17.34 18.85 50.49
N GLU A 113 18.58 19.14 50.03
CA GLU A 113 19.88 19.27 50.75
C GLU A 113 20.92 18.10 50.85
N LYS A 114 22.01 18.29 50.08
CA LYS A 114 23.46 18.34 50.47
C LYS A 114 24.36 17.10 50.71
N ALA A 115 25.32 16.98 49.79
CA ALA A 115 26.79 17.13 49.98
C ALA A 115 27.68 16.03 50.61
N THR A 116 28.80 15.72 49.94
CA THR A 116 30.19 15.97 50.43
C THR A 116 31.24 15.82 49.31
N ASP A 117 32.47 16.29 49.57
CA ASP A 117 33.58 16.51 48.61
C ASP A 117 34.48 15.29 48.31
N ALA A 118 35.24 15.36 47.20
CA ALA A 118 36.70 15.10 47.15
C ALA A 118 37.33 15.59 45.82
N VAL A 119 38.64 15.85 45.79
CA VAL A 119 39.42 16.40 44.67
C VAL A 119 40.77 15.67 44.55
N GLU A 120 41.31 15.50 43.32
CA GLU A 120 42.75 15.51 42.89
C GLU A 120 42.99 14.63 41.63
N ASN A 121 44.09 14.74 40.85
CA ASN A 121 44.76 15.90 40.22
C ASN A 121 45.84 15.42 39.18
N GLU A 122 46.06 16.15 38.07
CA GLU A 122 47.29 16.15 37.18
C GLU A 122 47.85 14.79 36.62
N ALA A 123 48.96 14.69 35.85
CA ALA A 123 49.45 15.32 34.59
C ALA A 123 50.65 14.45 34.05
N GLU A 124 51.40 14.64 32.95
CA GLU A 124 51.52 15.61 31.82
C GLU A 124 52.25 14.90 30.63
N ALA A 125 51.90 15.19 29.35
CA ALA A 125 52.79 15.02 28.16
C ALA A 125 52.18 15.65 26.88
N THR A 126 52.56 16.85 26.40
CA THR A 126 53.72 17.25 25.56
C THR A 126 53.64 16.83 24.06
N THR A 127 53.27 17.72 23.11
CA THR A 127 54.02 18.84 22.42
C THR A 127 55.15 18.37 21.48
N ALA A 128 55.44 18.93 20.30
CA ALA A 128 54.93 20.06 19.47
C ALA A 128 55.20 19.70 17.96
N SER A 129 55.16 20.52 16.89
CA SER A 129 55.14 21.99 16.62
C SER A 129 54.42 22.23 15.25
N ASP A 130 54.46 23.36 14.52
CA ASP A 130 55.16 24.67 14.62
C ASP A 130 54.34 25.80 13.92
N VAL A 131 54.71 27.09 14.08
CA VAL A 131 53.87 28.24 13.66
C VAL A 131 54.63 29.40 12.96
N ALA A 132 54.13 29.86 11.80
CA ALA A 132 54.25 31.23 11.27
C ALA A 132 53.16 31.47 10.19
N LYS A 133 52.43 32.61 10.03
CA LYS A 133 52.75 34.07 10.00
C LYS A 133 53.52 34.54 8.74
N ASP A 134 53.15 35.63 8.04
CA ASP A 134 51.98 36.54 8.12
C ASP A 134 51.88 37.43 6.84
N GLU A 135 50.89 38.34 6.77
CA GLU A 135 50.75 39.54 5.90
C GLU A 135 50.32 39.47 4.39
N ALA A 136 49.01 39.67 4.19
CA ALA A 136 48.38 40.83 3.49
C ALA A 136 48.30 40.99 1.94
N THR A 137 47.05 40.90 1.42
CA THR A 137 46.43 41.62 0.27
C THR A 137 46.96 41.37 -1.17
N THR A 138 46.14 41.31 -2.24
CA THR A 138 44.75 41.80 -2.48
C THR A 138 44.04 41.04 -3.63
N VAL A 139 42.71 41.23 -3.77
CA VAL A 139 41.79 40.87 -4.89
C VAL A 139 41.11 39.48 -4.83
N GLN A 140 39.80 39.51 -5.12
CA GLN A 140 38.76 38.45 -5.25
C GLN A 140 38.87 37.63 -6.56
N PRO A 141 38.08 36.55 -6.80
CA PRO A 141 37.11 35.82 -5.94
C PRO A 141 37.29 34.26 -6.08
N GLU A 142 36.36 33.29 -5.90
CA GLU A 142 34.99 33.12 -5.33
C GLU A 142 34.78 31.60 -4.94
N GLU A 143 33.54 31.20 -4.60
CA GLU A 143 32.98 29.82 -4.43
C GLU A 143 33.49 28.89 -3.29
N GLY A 144 32.54 28.19 -2.65
CA GLY A 144 32.79 27.21 -1.58
C GLY A 144 31.56 26.95 -0.67
N VAL A 145 30.91 25.80 -0.82
CA VAL A 145 29.65 25.43 -0.12
C VAL A 145 29.88 25.02 1.34
N ASN A 146 28.91 25.29 2.23
CA ASN A 146 28.91 24.87 3.63
C ASN A 146 27.94 23.69 3.88
N ALA A 147 28.18 22.86 4.89
CA ALA A 147 27.45 21.61 5.13
C ALA A 147 27.21 21.31 6.63
N GLN A 148 26.46 20.21 6.90
CA GLN A 148 25.99 19.70 8.19
C GLN A 148 24.83 20.46 8.86
N ALA A 149 23.85 19.82 9.51
CA ALA A 149 23.42 18.40 9.51
C ALA A 149 22.02 18.26 10.17
N GLU A 150 21.34 17.11 10.03
CA GLU A 150 20.74 16.27 11.11
C GLU A 150 19.67 15.26 10.58
N LYS A 151 19.05 14.48 11.49
CA LYS A 151 18.17 13.29 11.34
C LYS A 151 17.19 13.26 12.54
N PRO A 152 16.12 12.42 12.61
CA PRO A 152 15.49 11.55 11.59
C PRO A 152 13.92 11.55 11.54
N VAL A 153 13.37 11.12 10.39
CA VAL A 153 12.19 10.23 10.19
C VAL A 153 10.89 10.40 11.01
N ALA A 154 9.78 10.55 10.29
CA ALA A 154 8.50 9.85 10.54
C ALA A 154 8.05 9.15 9.23
N THR A 155 7.26 8.06 9.30
CA THR A 155 6.91 7.21 8.14
C THR A 155 5.42 6.91 7.99
N SER A 156 4.95 6.93 6.74
CA SER A 156 3.83 6.14 6.24
C SER A 156 4.32 5.25 5.07
N ALA A 157 3.51 4.28 4.63
CA ALA A 157 4.03 2.99 4.16
C ALA A 157 4.30 2.83 2.64
N PHE A 158 5.10 1.80 2.33
CA PHE A 158 5.56 1.29 1.02
C PHE A 158 6.72 2.00 0.30
N ARG A 159 7.93 1.39 0.37
CA ARG A 159 8.91 1.44 -0.73
C ARG A 159 9.95 0.30 -0.67
N ALA A 160 10.12 -0.33 -1.85
CA ALA A 160 11.35 -0.82 -2.50
C ALA A 160 12.42 -1.64 -1.76
N ALA A 161 13.04 -2.56 -2.52
CA ALA A 161 14.28 -3.24 -2.17
C ALA A 161 15.52 -2.31 -2.27
N THR A 162 16.63 -2.74 -1.68
CA THR A 162 17.88 -1.97 -1.56
C THR A 162 18.87 -2.27 -2.70
N THR A 163 19.50 -1.24 -3.25
CA THR A 163 20.74 -1.36 -4.05
C THR A 163 21.71 -0.24 -3.70
N ASP A 164 22.78 -0.57 -2.98
CA ASP A 164 24.05 0.19 -3.04
C ASP A 164 24.83 -0.28 -4.28
N ALA A 165 25.34 0.64 -5.08
CA ALA A 165 26.27 0.34 -6.18
C ALA A 165 27.25 1.52 -6.40
N ASP A 166 28.51 1.20 -6.65
CA ASP A 166 29.66 2.13 -6.67
C ASP A 166 29.93 2.71 -8.07
N GLU A 167 30.52 3.91 -8.14
CA GLU A 167 30.84 4.58 -9.42
C GLU A 167 32.15 4.05 -10.03
N THR A 168 32.08 3.42 -11.21
CA THR A 168 33.18 3.51 -12.19
C THR A 168 32.67 3.50 -13.64
N THR A 169 33.32 4.27 -14.50
CA THR A 169 32.94 4.44 -15.91
C THR A 169 33.68 3.49 -16.84
N ASP A 170 32.96 2.74 -17.69
CA ASP A 170 33.49 2.20 -18.95
C ASP A 170 32.42 2.29 -20.05
N THR A 171 32.83 2.67 -21.26
CA THR A 171 31.94 3.00 -22.39
C THR A 171 31.77 1.82 -23.35
N SER A 172 31.30 0.67 -22.83
CA SER A 172 30.78 -0.43 -23.66
C SER A 172 29.64 -1.19 -22.97
N ALA A 173 28.43 -0.63 -23.04
CA ALA A 173 27.25 -1.23 -22.44
C ALA A 173 26.88 -2.57 -23.10
N THR A 174 27.11 -3.67 -22.37
CA THR A 174 26.36 -4.92 -22.53
C THR A 174 25.16 -4.86 -21.58
N PRO A 175 23.94 -5.26 -21.97
CA PRO A 175 22.80 -5.27 -21.06
C PRO A 175 23.04 -6.09 -19.79
N GLY A 176 22.51 -5.59 -18.66
CA GLY A 176 22.61 -6.25 -17.35
C GLY A 176 21.64 -7.43 -17.16
N ASP A 177 21.66 -8.01 -15.95
CA ASP A 177 20.76 -9.10 -15.55
C ASP A 177 19.28 -8.64 -15.60
N PRO A 178 18.41 -9.29 -16.39
CA PRO A 178 17.10 -8.74 -16.77
C PRO A 178 15.95 -9.03 -15.79
N ASN A 179 16.20 -9.69 -14.65
CA ASN A 179 15.15 -10.35 -13.88
C ASN A 179 14.28 -9.49 -12.93
N THR A 180 14.27 -8.15 -13.00
CA THR A 180 13.25 -7.34 -12.30
C THR A 180 12.88 -6.01 -12.99
N PRO A 181 12.03 -6.02 -14.03
CA PRO A 181 11.53 -4.80 -14.66
C PRO A 181 10.38 -4.18 -13.85
N VAL A 182 10.55 -2.95 -13.34
CA VAL A 182 9.46 -2.18 -12.68
C VAL A 182 8.32 -1.86 -13.65
N SER A 183 8.58 -1.91 -14.97
CA SER A 183 7.59 -1.79 -16.03
C SER A 183 6.50 -2.87 -16.02
N ALA A 184 6.82 -4.09 -15.58
CA ALA A 184 5.86 -5.19 -15.53
C ALA A 184 4.74 -4.92 -14.50
N ALA A 185 5.10 -4.39 -13.33
CA ALA A 185 4.14 -4.07 -12.27
C ALA A 185 3.16 -2.96 -12.72
N LEU A 186 3.64 -1.91 -13.38
CA LEU A 186 2.79 -0.81 -13.85
C LEU A 186 1.83 -1.26 -14.96
N GLN A 187 2.29 -2.12 -15.89
CA GLN A 187 1.42 -2.73 -16.89
C GLN A 187 0.40 -3.69 -16.24
N GLU A 188 0.83 -4.53 -15.27
CA GLU A 188 -0.06 -5.46 -14.58
C GLU A 188 -1.16 -4.74 -13.79
N GLU A 189 -0.83 -3.62 -13.12
CA GLU A 189 -1.81 -2.78 -12.41
C GLU A 189 -2.85 -2.17 -13.36
N LEU A 190 -2.41 -1.58 -14.47
CA LEU A 190 -3.31 -1.02 -15.50
C LEU A 190 -4.18 -2.12 -16.16
N GLU A 191 -3.63 -3.31 -16.42
CA GLU A 191 -4.36 -4.45 -16.98
C GLU A 191 -5.34 -5.11 -15.98
N LYS A 192 -5.03 -5.05 -14.68
CA LYS A 192 -5.86 -5.52 -13.56
C LYS A 192 -7.04 -4.59 -13.30
N ASN A 193 -6.82 -3.28 -13.41
CA ASN A 193 -7.84 -2.25 -13.22
C ASN A 193 -8.67 -1.98 -14.50
N ALA A 194 -8.34 -2.63 -15.63
CA ALA A 194 -9.03 -2.47 -16.90
C ALA A 194 -10.49 -2.98 -16.88
N VAL A 195 -11.37 -2.25 -17.57
CA VAL A 195 -12.81 -2.55 -17.70
C VAL A 195 -13.02 -3.66 -18.72
N TYR A 196 -13.48 -4.83 -18.28
CA TYR A 196 -13.90 -5.90 -19.19
C TYR A 196 -15.18 -5.51 -19.94
N SER A 197 -15.06 -5.31 -21.25
CA SER A 197 -16.12 -4.77 -22.10
C SER A 197 -16.24 -5.52 -23.44
N PRO A 198 -16.71 -6.78 -23.43
CA PRO A 198 -16.97 -7.53 -24.65
C PRO A 198 -18.14 -6.92 -25.44
N GLY A 199 -17.98 -6.84 -26.76
CA GLY A 199 -19.05 -6.44 -27.69
C GLY A 199 -19.36 -7.52 -28.73
N VAL A 200 -20.29 -7.22 -29.64
CA VAL A 200 -20.61 -8.07 -30.81
C VAL A 200 -20.31 -7.39 -32.14
N LYS A 201 -19.97 -8.21 -33.14
CA LYS A 201 -19.46 -7.75 -34.44
C LYS A 201 -20.44 -6.84 -35.17
N GLY A 202 -20.08 -5.56 -35.25
CA GLY A 202 -20.87 -4.54 -35.96
C GLY A 202 -21.66 -3.60 -35.05
N GLU A 203 -21.48 -3.66 -33.73
CA GLU A 203 -21.96 -2.64 -32.80
C GLU A 203 -21.45 -1.23 -33.13
N LYS A 204 -22.10 -0.24 -32.52
CA LYS A 204 -21.66 1.16 -32.50
C LYS A 204 -20.65 1.34 -31.36
N LYS A 205 -19.86 2.42 -31.38
CA LYS A 205 -18.84 2.74 -30.35
C LYS A 205 -18.04 1.49 -29.98
N SER A 206 -17.39 0.90 -30.97
CA SER A 206 -16.73 -0.39 -30.81
C SER A 206 -15.41 -0.45 -31.56
N TYR A 207 -14.51 -1.28 -31.05
CA TYR A 207 -13.20 -1.58 -31.64
C TYR A 207 -13.11 -3.08 -31.93
N ALA A 208 -12.89 -3.46 -33.19
CA ALA A 208 -13.00 -4.86 -33.63
C ALA A 208 -11.84 -5.33 -34.52
N GLY A 209 -11.38 -6.55 -34.28
CA GLY A 209 -10.23 -7.12 -34.98
C GLY A 209 -10.18 -8.65 -34.96
N LYS A 210 -9.00 -9.19 -35.23
CA LYS A 210 -8.70 -10.63 -35.17
C LYS A 210 -7.28 -10.87 -34.65
N ALA A 211 -7.12 -11.90 -33.83
CA ALA A 211 -5.86 -12.41 -33.30
C ALA A 211 -5.47 -13.73 -33.99
N TRP A 212 -4.20 -13.87 -34.37
CA TRP A 212 -3.68 -15.11 -34.97
C TRP A 212 -2.18 -15.32 -34.77
N LEU A 213 -1.78 -16.60 -34.78
CA LEU A 213 -0.40 -17.04 -34.92
C LEU A 213 -0.09 -17.15 -36.42
N GLN A 214 0.85 -16.34 -36.89
CA GLN A 214 1.35 -16.40 -38.25
C GLN A 214 2.39 -17.52 -38.36
N THR A 215 2.08 -18.55 -39.16
CA THR A 215 2.96 -19.72 -39.35
C THR A 215 3.50 -19.80 -40.77
N THR A 216 2.83 -19.15 -41.71
CA THR A 216 3.11 -19.25 -43.15
C THR A 216 4.20 -18.29 -43.63
N GLY A 217 4.44 -17.21 -42.89
CA GLY A 217 5.37 -16.15 -43.28
C GLY A 217 4.87 -15.31 -44.45
N THR A 218 3.55 -15.07 -44.50
CA THR A 218 2.93 -14.13 -45.45
C THR A 218 3.02 -12.68 -44.99
N ALA A 219 2.65 -11.78 -45.89
CA ALA A 219 2.34 -10.38 -45.58
C ALA A 219 1.45 -10.22 -44.33
N MET A 220 1.80 -9.30 -43.43
CA MET A 220 1.12 -9.01 -42.16
C MET A 220 -0.18 -8.20 -42.29
N ASN A 221 -0.66 -7.93 -43.50
CA ASN A 221 -1.83 -7.06 -43.75
C ASN A 221 -3.16 -7.82 -43.86
N ALA A 222 -3.15 -9.14 -43.62
CA ALA A 222 -4.35 -9.98 -43.54
C ALA A 222 -4.02 -11.32 -42.85
N PHE A 223 -5.06 -11.99 -42.33
CA PHE A 223 -4.98 -13.37 -41.88
C PHE A 223 -4.64 -14.32 -43.05
N GLY A 224 -3.51 -15.02 -42.97
CA GLY A 224 -2.97 -15.83 -44.06
C GLY A 224 -3.65 -17.19 -44.27
N SER A 225 -3.47 -17.76 -45.46
CA SER A 225 -3.96 -19.11 -45.80
C SER A 225 -3.07 -20.21 -45.20
N GLY A 226 -3.28 -20.49 -43.92
CA GLY A 226 -2.49 -21.47 -43.13
C GLY A 226 -2.07 -20.94 -41.75
N ASP A 227 -2.30 -19.64 -41.51
CA ASP A 227 -2.17 -19.04 -40.18
C ASP A 227 -3.27 -19.58 -39.23
N VAL A 228 -3.00 -19.59 -37.93
CA VAL A 228 -3.84 -20.24 -36.92
C VAL A 228 -4.58 -19.18 -36.08
N PRO A 229 -5.92 -19.20 -35.99
CA PRO A 229 -6.65 -18.24 -35.15
C PRO A 229 -6.32 -18.45 -33.68
N MET A 230 -6.09 -17.36 -32.94
CA MET A 230 -5.72 -17.41 -31.52
C MET A 230 -6.88 -16.97 -30.65
N ALA A 231 -7.40 -17.89 -29.84
CA ALA A 231 -8.41 -17.64 -28.82
C ALA A 231 -7.76 -17.28 -27.48
N GLY A 232 -8.51 -16.65 -26.57
CA GLY A 232 -8.03 -16.35 -25.22
C GLY A 232 -7.08 -15.15 -25.11
N VAL A 233 -6.76 -14.48 -26.21
CA VAL A 233 -5.87 -13.32 -26.21
C VAL A 233 -6.62 -12.11 -25.65
N LYS A 234 -6.15 -11.54 -24.54
CA LYS A 234 -6.66 -10.27 -24.03
C LYS A 234 -6.20 -9.13 -24.92
N VAL A 235 -7.14 -8.30 -25.38
CA VAL A 235 -6.85 -7.10 -26.18
C VAL A 235 -7.36 -5.88 -25.43
N TYR A 236 -6.45 -4.94 -25.17
CA TYR A 236 -6.70 -3.70 -24.43
C TYR A 236 -6.75 -2.50 -25.37
N LEU A 237 -7.53 -1.49 -25.01
CA LEU A 237 -7.64 -0.20 -25.67
C LEU A 237 -7.75 0.93 -24.65
N GLN A 238 -7.00 1.99 -24.89
CA GLN A 238 -7.14 3.30 -24.23
C GLN A 238 -7.36 4.35 -25.32
N TRP A 239 -8.14 5.39 -25.07
CA TRP A 239 -8.37 6.48 -26.01
C TRP A 239 -8.21 7.84 -25.35
N VAL A 240 -7.90 8.86 -26.15
CA VAL A 240 -7.78 10.25 -25.68
C VAL A 240 -8.52 11.19 -26.65
N ASN A 241 -9.28 12.12 -26.11
CA ASN A 241 -10.03 13.09 -26.91
C ASN A 241 -9.26 14.42 -27.08
N GLY A 242 -9.80 15.31 -27.91
CA GLY A 242 -9.18 16.59 -28.25
C GLY A 242 -9.08 17.62 -27.13
N LYS A 243 -9.72 17.35 -25.98
CA LYS A 243 -9.55 18.07 -24.70
C LYS A 243 -8.54 17.40 -23.77
N GLY A 244 -7.87 16.31 -24.19
CA GLY A 244 -6.87 15.61 -23.37
C GLY A 244 -7.43 14.66 -22.32
N HIS A 245 -8.75 14.48 -22.22
CA HIS A 245 -9.34 13.43 -21.38
C HIS A 245 -8.93 12.06 -21.90
N VAL A 246 -8.28 11.29 -21.04
CA VAL A 246 -7.82 9.91 -21.29
C VAL A 246 -8.84 8.96 -20.68
N SER A 247 -9.19 7.93 -21.45
CA SER A 247 -10.18 6.94 -21.04
C SER A 247 -9.63 5.97 -20.00
N LYS A 248 -10.55 5.31 -19.30
CA LYS A 248 -10.23 4.06 -18.61
C LYS A 248 -9.73 3.04 -19.64
N VAL A 249 -8.88 2.10 -19.21
CA VAL A 249 -8.44 1.01 -20.08
C VAL A 249 -9.61 0.05 -20.26
N TYR A 250 -10.01 -0.22 -21.50
CA TYR A 250 -11.04 -1.21 -21.83
C TYR A 250 -10.39 -2.47 -22.39
N TYR A 251 -10.94 -3.65 -22.09
CA TYR A 251 -10.44 -4.90 -22.68
C TYR A 251 -11.52 -5.91 -23.04
N THR A 252 -11.14 -6.82 -23.94
CA THR A 252 -11.93 -7.97 -24.34
C THR A 252 -11.01 -9.18 -24.51
N THR A 253 -11.57 -10.34 -24.84
CA THR A 253 -10.81 -11.58 -25.09
C THR A 253 -11.16 -12.15 -26.46
N SER A 254 -10.19 -12.69 -27.19
CA SER A 254 -10.43 -13.26 -28.51
C SER A 254 -11.19 -14.60 -28.48
N GLU A 255 -12.12 -14.73 -29.41
CA GLU A 255 -12.99 -15.89 -29.59
C GLU A 255 -12.28 -17.11 -30.19
N ALA A 256 -12.96 -18.25 -30.26
CA ALA A 256 -12.45 -19.49 -30.86
C ALA A 256 -12.05 -19.35 -32.35
N ASP A 257 -12.59 -18.37 -33.08
CA ASP A 257 -12.16 -18.05 -34.45
C ASP A 257 -11.10 -16.92 -34.49
N GLY A 258 -10.62 -16.47 -33.34
CA GLY A 258 -9.66 -15.39 -33.15
C GLY A 258 -10.26 -13.99 -33.27
N THR A 259 -11.54 -13.80 -33.61
CA THR A 259 -12.12 -12.44 -33.64
C THR A 259 -12.34 -11.87 -32.24
N TYR A 260 -12.35 -10.54 -32.13
CA TYR A 260 -12.65 -9.84 -30.90
C TYR A 260 -13.37 -8.51 -31.16
N VAL A 261 -14.14 -8.06 -30.16
CA VAL A 261 -14.79 -6.75 -30.13
C VAL A 261 -14.74 -6.19 -28.71
N ILE A 262 -14.28 -4.94 -28.58
CA ILE A 262 -14.41 -4.12 -27.37
C ILE A 262 -15.61 -3.18 -27.59
N ASN A 263 -16.51 -3.11 -26.63
CA ASN A 263 -17.60 -2.11 -26.57
C ASN A 263 -17.14 -0.87 -25.78
N LEU A 264 -17.48 0.33 -26.25
CA LEU A 264 -17.03 1.62 -25.73
C LEU A 264 -18.20 2.61 -25.57
N ASP A 265 -19.45 2.13 -25.49
CA ASP A 265 -20.65 2.94 -25.20
C ASP A 265 -20.93 3.07 -23.69
N HIS A 266 -19.93 3.57 -22.94
CA HIS A 266 -19.93 3.66 -21.47
C HIS A 266 -19.73 5.11 -20.96
N PRO A 267 -20.60 6.08 -21.31
CA PRO A 267 -20.40 7.50 -20.98
C PRO A 267 -20.38 7.78 -19.47
N ASP A 268 -21.05 6.93 -18.67
CA ASP A 268 -21.12 7.05 -17.21
C ASP A 268 -19.79 6.63 -16.52
N LEU A 269 -18.91 5.89 -17.22
CA LEU A 269 -17.56 5.56 -16.72
C LEU A 269 -16.50 6.61 -17.09
N GLU A 270 -16.90 7.58 -17.92
CA GLU A 270 -16.04 8.53 -18.66
C GLU A 270 -16.46 9.99 -18.39
N ASN A 271 -17.29 10.21 -17.36
CA ASN A 271 -17.75 11.53 -16.89
C ASN A 271 -18.38 12.41 -17.98
N GLY A 272 -19.20 11.78 -18.83
CA GLY A 272 -19.88 12.47 -19.94
C GLY A 272 -18.97 12.77 -21.14
N ASN A 273 -17.69 12.38 -21.11
CA ASN A 273 -16.95 12.13 -22.33
C ASN A 273 -17.50 10.85 -23.00
N GLU A 274 -17.32 10.72 -24.31
CA GLU A 274 -17.71 9.49 -25.03
C GLU A 274 -16.72 9.18 -26.16
N PHE A 275 -16.70 7.91 -26.57
CA PHE A 275 -15.96 7.44 -27.74
C PHE A 275 -16.51 8.06 -29.03
N GLN A 276 -16.01 9.25 -29.39
CA GLN A 276 -16.53 10.08 -30.47
C GLN A 276 -15.50 10.36 -31.58
N LEU A 277 -15.43 9.44 -32.55
CA LEU A 277 -14.62 9.62 -33.76
C LEU A 277 -15.13 10.75 -34.66
N ALA A 278 -16.45 10.99 -34.65
CA ALA A 278 -17.14 11.90 -35.56
C ALA A 278 -17.37 13.28 -34.92
N GLY A 279 -16.43 14.20 -35.14
CA GLY A 279 -16.50 15.59 -34.65
C GLY A 279 -15.13 16.06 -34.18
N ASP A 280 -14.44 15.18 -33.47
CA ASP A 280 -13.09 15.40 -32.96
C ASP A 280 -12.01 15.15 -34.04
N PRO A 281 -11.12 16.12 -34.33
CA PRO A 281 -9.99 15.94 -35.24
C PRO A 281 -8.68 15.49 -34.57
N LYS A 282 -8.60 15.57 -33.23
CA LYS A 282 -7.43 15.17 -32.42
C LYS A 282 -7.55 13.75 -31.87
N PHE A 283 -8.77 13.22 -31.73
CA PHE A 283 -9.06 11.91 -31.14
C PHE A 283 -8.06 10.81 -31.57
N ALA A 284 -7.43 10.21 -30.57
CA ALA A 284 -6.42 9.16 -30.74
C ALA A 284 -6.76 7.93 -29.90
N ILE A 285 -6.28 6.76 -30.33
CA ILE A 285 -6.37 5.52 -29.57
C ILE A 285 -4.99 4.88 -29.44
N ARG A 286 -4.82 4.03 -28.43
CA ARG A 286 -3.71 3.08 -28.31
C ARG A 286 -4.29 1.71 -27.99
N THR A 287 -3.63 0.65 -28.46
CA THR A 287 -3.99 -0.73 -28.12
C THR A 287 -2.77 -1.60 -27.88
N TRP A 288 -2.90 -2.54 -26.94
CA TRP A 288 -1.90 -3.58 -26.70
C TRP A 288 -2.58 -4.92 -26.36
N ILE A 289 -1.79 -5.98 -26.20
CA ILE A 289 -2.26 -7.28 -25.73
C ILE A 289 -1.44 -7.79 -24.54
N SER A 290 -2.07 -8.63 -23.73
CA SER A 290 -1.33 -9.55 -22.86
C SER A 290 -0.87 -10.73 -23.72
N ASN A 291 0.40 -11.13 -23.63
CA ASN A 291 0.90 -12.29 -24.38
C ASN A 291 0.30 -13.58 -23.78
N PRO A 292 -0.47 -14.39 -24.54
CA PRO A 292 -1.13 -15.58 -24.00
C PRO A 292 -0.16 -16.68 -23.57
N ASP A 293 1.08 -16.69 -24.10
CA ASP A 293 2.13 -17.64 -23.72
C ASP A 293 3.52 -17.06 -24.10
N PRO A 294 4.18 -16.32 -23.20
CA PRO A 294 5.43 -15.62 -23.51
C PRO A 294 6.65 -16.53 -23.72
N GLU A 295 6.57 -17.79 -23.28
CA GLU A 295 7.57 -18.82 -23.59
C GLU A 295 7.46 -19.29 -25.05
N LYS A 296 6.24 -19.31 -25.62
CA LYS A 296 5.97 -19.89 -26.94
C LYS A 296 5.75 -18.86 -28.05
N TYR A 297 5.41 -17.61 -27.72
CA TYR A 297 5.06 -16.61 -28.72
C TYR A 297 5.79 -15.27 -28.59
N ASN A 298 6.24 -14.77 -29.73
CA ASN A 298 6.54 -13.35 -29.95
C ASN A 298 5.26 -12.61 -30.33
N VAL A 299 4.93 -11.52 -29.64
CA VAL A 299 3.89 -10.57 -30.08
C VAL A 299 4.50 -9.63 -31.12
N VAL A 300 4.12 -9.79 -32.40
CA VAL A 300 4.77 -9.09 -33.54
C VAL A 300 3.93 -7.97 -34.15
N LYS A 301 2.63 -7.89 -33.86
CA LYS A 301 1.78 -6.74 -34.20
C LYS A 301 0.59 -6.64 -33.27
N GLN A 302 0.26 -5.40 -32.89
CA GLN A 302 -0.84 -5.06 -31.99
C GLN A 302 -1.65 -3.94 -32.64
N GLY A 303 -2.97 -4.09 -32.70
CA GLY A 303 -3.89 -3.11 -33.28
C GLY A 303 -3.63 -2.76 -34.75
N ASP A 304 -3.12 -1.55 -34.97
CA ASP A 304 -2.79 -0.99 -36.27
C ASP A 304 -1.32 -1.21 -36.68
N GLY A 305 -0.46 -1.61 -35.74
CA GLY A 305 1.00 -1.65 -35.94
C GLY A 305 1.63 -0.25 -35.89
N ILE A 306 1.22 0.54 -34.91
CA ILE A 306 1.86 1.80 -34.51
C ILE A 306 2.13 1.69 -33.00
N TYR A 307 3.26 2.21 -32.53
CA TYR A 307 3.57 2.27 -31.10
C TYR A 307 2.98 3.53 -30.48
N GLY A 308 2.36 3.37 -29.31
CA GLY A 308 1.66 4.47 -28.64
C GLY A 308 0.31 4.81 -29.26
N PHE A 309 -0.03 6.09 -29.24
CA PHE A 309 -1.30 6.63 -29.69
C PHE A 309 -1.30 7.01 -31.17
N HIS A 310 -2.32 6.56 -31.90
CA HIS A 310 -2.50 6.78 -33.34
C HIS A 310 -3.90 7.34 -33.66
N THR A 311 -4.11 7.85 -34.89
CA THR A 311 -5.30 8.67 -35.20
C THR A 311 -5.93 8.34 -36.56
N ARG A 312 -7.08 8.94 -36.85
CA ARG A 312 -7.74 8.82 -38.15
C ARG A 312 -6.90 9.19 -39.39
N VAL A 313 -5.81 9.94 -39.23
CA VAL A 313 -4.86 10.32 -40.28
C VAL A 313 -3.48 9.68 -40.14
N ASN A 314 -3.12 9.21 -38.93
CA ASN A 314 -1.93 8.41 -38.65
C ASN A 314 -2.37 6.98 -38.37
N ARG A 315 -2.53 6.17 -39.42
CA ARG A 315 -2.88 4.75 -39.34
C ARG A 315 -2.53 3.96 -40.61
N ASN A 316 -2.39 2.63 -40.48
CA ASN A 316 -1.77 1.72 -41.42
C ASN A 316 -2.72 0.62 -41.95
N ASN A 317 -3.60 0.02 -41.14
CA ASN A 317 -4.61 -0.98 -41.60
C ASN A 317 -6.05 -0.75 -41.10
N GLU A 318 -6.25 -0.03 -40.01
CA GLU A 318 -7.58 0.17 -39.42
C GLU A 318 -8.53 0.96 -40.31
N SER A 319 -9.82 0.64 -40.19
CA SER A 319 -10.92 1.27 -40.92
C SER A 319 -11.92 1.87 -39.92
N TRP A 320 -11.87 3.20 -39.78
CA TRP A 320 -12.71 3.94 -38.83
C TRP A 320 -13.98 4.46 -39.54
N ASP A 321 -15.13 4.28 -38.90
CA ASP A 321 -16.47 4.64 -39.37
C ASP A 321 -16.94 5.93 -38.66
N PHE A 322 -16.77 7.05 -39.35
CA PHE A 322 -17.13 8.41 -38.90
C PHE A 322 -18.61 8.75 -39.09
N THR A 323 -19.48 7.76 -39.35
CA THR A 323 -20.92 8.01 -39.39
C THR A 323 -21.38 8.45 -38.00
N ALA A 324 -22.02 9.61 -37.90
CA ALA A 324 -22.45 10.17 -36.62
C ALA A 324 -23.35 9.18 -35.86
N GLY A 325 -23.01 8.91 -34.60
CA GLY A 325 -23.68 7.87 -33.81
C GLY A 325 -23.42 6.44 -34.28
N ILE A 326 -22.32 6.17 -35.00
CA ILE A 326 -21.75 4.83 -35.20
C ILE A 326 -20.37 4.72 -34.55
N ASN A 327 -19.44 5.66 -34.79
CA ASN A 327 -18.13 5.75 -34.11
C ASN A 327 -17.42 4.39 -33.91
N ARG A 328 -17.15 3.64 -34.99
CA ARG A 328 -16.60 2.27 -34.91
C ARG A 328 -15.25 2.15 -35.59
N ILE A 329 -14.35 1.34 -35.04
CA ILE A 329 -13.08 0.96 -35.67
C ILE A 329 -13.10 -0.55 -35.96
N VAL A 330 -12.72 -0.93 -37.18
CA VAL A 330 -12.60 -2.33 -37.60
C VAL A 330 -11.27 -2.59 -38.33
N ASN A 331 -10.98 -3.87 -38.59
CA ASN A 331 -9.74 -4.34 -39.23
C ASN A 331 -8.47 -4.13 -38.38
N SER A 332 -8.65 -4.13 -37.05
CA SER A 332 -7.55 -4.27 -36.10
C SER A 332 -6.93 -5.68 -36.18
N MET A 333 -5.62 -5.79 -35.97
CA MET A 333 -4.82 -6.99 -36.20
C MET A 333 -3.90 -7.27 -35.01
N VAL A 334 -4.06 -8.44 -34.41
CA VAL A 334 -3.13 -8.98 -33.41
C VAL A 334 -2.42 -10.17 -34.05
N ILE A 335 -1.10 -10.08 -34.18
CA ILE A 335 -0.29 -11.09 -34.85
C ILE A 335 0.80 -11.55 -33.89
N LEU A 336 0.90 -12.87 -33.74
CA LEU A 336 1.96 -13.55 -33.02
C LEU A 336 2.79 -14.38 -34.00
N GLN A 337 4.05 -14.64 -33.66
CA GLN A 337 4.92 -15.64 -34.29
C GLN A 337 5.47 -16.57 -33.20
N ASP A 338 6.05 -17.72 -33.53
CA ASP A 338 6.70 -18.56 -32.51
C ASP A 338 7.84 -17.78 -31.81
N LYS A 339 8.10 -18.09 -30.54
CA LYS A 339 9.26 -17.56 -29.81
C LYS A 339 10.55 -18.11 -30.41
N VAL A 340 11.43 -17.20 -30.82
CA VAL A 340 12.72 -17.55 -31.43
C VAL A 340 13.70 -18.07 -30.37
N GLY A 341 14.66 -18.91 -30.77
CA GLY A 341 15.73 -19.43 -29.89
C GLY A 341 15.31 -20.54 -28.91
N ALA A 342 14.01 -20.71 -28.61
CA ALA A 342 13.53 -21.64 -27.58
C ALA A 342 13.85 -23.13 -27.82
N ASP A 343 13.92 -23.57 -29.09
CA ASP A 343 14.19 -24.96 -29.46
C ASP A 343 15.70 -25.18 -29.68
N THR A 344 16.38 -25.72 -28.67
CA THR A 344 17.83 -25.97 -28.68
C THR A 344 18.31 -26.89 -29.81
N TRP A 345 17.42 -27.72 -30.38
CA TRP A 345 17.71 -28.60 -31.51
C TRP A 345 17.72 -27.89 -32.87
N LEU A 346 17.42 -26.59 -32.96
CA LEU A 346 17.51 -25.81 -34.21
C LEU A 346 18.95 -25.30 -34.50
N MET A 347 19.86 -25.48 -33.56
CA MET A 347 21.27 -25.06 -33.63
C MET A 347 22.18 -26.19 -33.10
N LYS A 348 23.46 -26.18 -33.47
CA LYS A 348 24.46 -27.01 -32.78
C LYS A 348 24.70 -26.48 -31.35
N PRO A 349 25.33 -27.27 -30.46
CA PRO A 349 25.98 -26.74 -29.25
C PRO A 349 26.94 -25.56 -29.55
N GLU A 350 27.01 -24.55 -28.68
CA GLU A 350 27.75 -23.29 -28.95
C GLU A 350 29.28 -23.48 -29.06
N ASP A 351 29.84 -24.55 -28.49
CA ASP A 351 31.24 -24.94 -28.69
C ASP A 351 31.53 -25.41 -30.13
N GLN A 352 30.50 -25.86 -30.85
CA GLN A 352 30.58 -26.32 -32.24
C GLN A 352 30.17 -25.25 -33.27
N TRP A 353 29.85 -24.02 -32.86
CA TRP A 353 29.53 -22.94 -33.80
C TRP A 353 30.78 -22.42 -34.50
N GLU A 354 30.71 -22.27 -35.83
CA GLU A 354 31.73 -21.55 -36.59
C GLU A 354 31.61 -20.04 -36.33
N LYS A 355 32.74 -19.43 -35.94
CA LYS A 355 32.82 -18.06 -35.41
C LYS A 355 33.76 -17.24 -36.30
N SER A 356 33.44 -15.96 -36.48
CA SER A 356 34.24 -15.07 -37.34
C SER A 356 35.72 -15.01 -36.89
N PRO A 357 36.69 -14.94 -37.83
CA PRO A 357 38.09 -14.68 -37.50
C PRO A 357 38.34 -13.26 -36.94
N ASN A 358 37.36 -12.36 -37.00
CA ASN A 358 37.46 -11.01 -36.44
C ASN A 358 36.99 -10.96 -34.98
N ALA A 359 37.73 -10.25 -34.12
CA ALA A 359 37.40 -10.10 -32.71
C ALA A 359 36.05 -9.39 -32.42
N SER A 360 35.49 -8.67 -33.39
CA SER A 360 34.14 -8.07 -33.32
C SER A 360 33.00 -9.06 -33.62
N GLY A 361 33.30 -10.30 -34.03
CA GLY A 361 32.31 -11.27 -34.50
C GLY A 361 31.71 -10.97 -35.88
N GLU A 362 32.02 -9.83 -36.51
CA GLU A 362 31.63 -9.53 -37.89
C GLU A 362 32.41 -10.40 -38.88
N TRP A 363 31.74 -11.09 -39.81
CA TRP A 363 32.41 -11.85 -40.87
C TRP A 363 32.94 -10.95 -42.00
N PRO A 364 34.13 -11.23 -42.58
CA PRO A 364 34.60 -10.57 -43.80
C PRO A 364 33.66 -10.81 -44.99
N GLU A 365 33.24 -9.74 -45.69
CA GLU A 365 32.35 -9.84 -46.86
C GLU A 365 33.10 -10.29 -48.12
N GLU A 366 33.51 -11.56 -48.16
CA GLU A 366 34.31 -12.12 -49.25
C GLU A 366 33.52 -12.45 -50.53
N GLY A 367 32.20 -12.27 -50.54
CA GLY A 367 31.35 -12.44 -51.74
C GLY A 367 29.89 -12.71 -51.40
N ALA A 368 29.15 -13.33 -52.31
CA ALA A 368 27.69 -13.52 -52.19
C ALA A 368 27.23 -14.99 -52.23
N TYR A 369 28.06 -15.91 -52.73
CA TYR A 369 27.65 -17.30 -52.93
C TYR A 369 27.76 -18.09 -51.62
N GLY A 370 26.70 -18.79 -51.24
CA GLY A 370 26.57 -19.42 -49.93
C GLY A 370 26.63 -18.43 -48.78
N THR A 371 25.81 -17.38 -48.82
CA THR A 371 25.81 -16.33 -47.78
C THR A 371 24.39 -15.95 -47.38
N VAL A 372 24.19 -15.70 -46.08
CA VAL A 372 22.96 -15.14 -45.50
C VAL A 372 23.20 -13.67 -45.15
N ARG A 373 22.25 -12.81 -45.54
CA ARG A 373 22.31 -11.36 -45.43
C ARG A 373 20.95 -10.77 -45.02
N GLY A 374 20.96 -9.73 -44.19
CA GLY A 374 19.75 -9.01 -43.80
C GLY A 374 20.02 -7.89 -42.80
N THR A 375 18.97 -7.37 -42.16
CA THR A 375 19.07 -6.35 -41.12
C THR A 375 18.31 -6.69 -39.85
N VAL A 376 18.83 -6.24 -38.71
CA VAL A 376 18.19 -6.26 -37.40
C VAL A 376 18.16 -4.87 -36.76
N TRP A 377 17.01 -4.49 -36.20
CA TRP A 377 16.77 -3.17 -35.60
C TRP A 377 15.82 -3.26 -34.40
N PHE A 378 15.87 -2.27 -33.52
CA PHE A 378 14.82 -2.00 -32.55
C PHE A 378 13.73 -1.18 -33.25
N GLU A 379 12.57 -1.82 -33.42
CA GLU A 379 11.37 -1.27 -34.02
C GLU A 379 10.80 -0.16 -33.15
N ASN A 380 10.70 1.03 -33.73
CA ASN A 380 10.30 2.25 -33.01
C ASN A 380 9.10 2.94 -33.66
N GLY A 381 8.31 2.24 -34.47
CA GLY A 381 7.03 2.70 -35.00
C GLY A 381 7.12 3.26 -36.42
N ASP A 382 6.67 2.44 -37.37
CA ASP A 382 6.33 2.81 -38.75
C ASP A 382 5.49 4.12 -38.85
N TYR A 383 5.91 5.05 -39.71
CA TYR A 383 5.18 6.30 -39.98
C TYR A 383 3.80 6.09 -40.64
N ALA A 384 2.91 7.07 -40.48
CA ALA A 384 1.58 7.17 -41.10
C ALA A 384 1.53 6.75 -42.59
N GLY A 385 0.90 5.62 -42.89
CA GLY A 385 0.74 5.12 -44.26
C GLY A 385 1.96 4.35 -44.77
N SER A 386 2.70 3.70 -43.88
CA SER A 386 3.72 2.71 -44.20
C SER A 386 3.14 1.47 -44.93
N LEU A 387 4.00 0.49 -45.20
CA LEU A 387 3.57 -0.79 -45.76
C LEU A 387 3.15 -1.73 -44.62
N ALA A 388 1.87 -1.65 -44.22
CA ALA A 388 1.21 -2.44 -43.17
C ALA A 388 1.29 -3.99 -43.29
N ASN A 389 2.05 -4.52 -44.26
CA ASN A 389 2.37 -5.93 -44.46
C ASN A 389 3.74 -6.37 -43.91
N GLN A 390 4.57 -5.46 -43.41
CA GLN A 390 5.88 -5.70 -42.80
C GLN A 390 6.14 -4.65 -41.70
N TRP A 391 7.24 -4.80 -40.98
CA TRP A 391 7.95 -3.68 -40.34
C TRP A 391 9.05 -3.17 -41.26
N ILE A 392 9.33 -1.86 -41.30
CA ILE A 392 10.30 -1.25 -42.22
C ILE A 392 11.45 -0.57 -41.46
N ASN A 393 12.64 -1.18 -41.48
CA ASN A 393 13.88 -0.57 -41.01
C ASN A 393 14.18 0.78 -41.72
N ASP A 394 13.80 1.92 -41.12
CA ASP A 394 13.87 3.22 -41.77
C ASP A 394 14.78 4.26 -41.05
N GLY A 395 14.39 5.53 -40.96
CA GLY A 395 15.09 6.58 -40.22
C GLY A 395 14.70 6.69 -38.75
N ASN A 396 13.52 6.20 -38.33
CA ASN A 396 13.07 6.21 -36.94
C ASN A 396 13.79 5.13 -36.10
N ASP A 397 14.03 3.96 -36.70
CA ASP A 397 14.52 2.79 -35.97
C ASP A 397 15.98 2.89 -35.53
N VAL A 398 16.25 2.46 -34.30
CA VAL A 398 17.60 2.33 -33.79
C VAL A 398 18.19 0.99 -34.18
N LYS A 399 19.36 1.01 -34.83
CA LYS A 399 19.98 -0.18 -35.42
C LYS A 399 20.57 -1.06 -34.32
N ALA A 400 20.19 -2.35 -34.31
CA ALA A 400 20.53 -3.29 -33.25
C ALA A 400 21.97 -3.83 -33.42
N THR A 401 22.92 -2.92 -33.25
CA THR A 401 24.36 -3.15 -33.36
C THR A 401 24.80 -4.15 -32.28
N GLY A 402 25.70 -5.07 -32.63
CA GLY A 402 26.23 -6.07 -31.69
C GLY A 402 25.34 -7.32 -31.51
N THR A 403 24.09 -7.32 -31.97
CA THR A 403 23.22 -8.51 -31.91
C THR A 403 23.86 -9.69 -32.65
N LYS A 404 24.03 -10.81 -31.95
CA LYS A 404 24.45 -12.08 -32.55
C LYS A 404 23.29 -12.63 -33.39
N ILE A 405 23.58 -13.02 -34.63
CA ILE A 405 22.67 -13.79 -35.50
C ILE A 405 23.28 -15.16 -35.73
N VAL A 406 22.52 -16.22 -35.49
CA VAL A 406 22.93 -17.62 -35.73
C VAL A 406 22.16 -18.18 -36.90
N ALA A 407 22.84 -18.94 -37.77
CA ALA A 407 22.27 -19.61 -38.92
C ALA A 407 22.71 -21.08 -38.97
N SER A 408 21.77 -21.98 -39.22
CA SER A 408 21.99 -23.44 -39.28
C SER A 408 21.21 -24.06 -40.46
N TYR A 409 21.67 -25.21 -40.97
CA TYR A 409 20.89 -26.04 -41.89
C TYR A 409 21.18 -27.53 -41.74
N LEU A 410 20.22 -28.38 -42.12
CA LEU A 410 20.31 -29.83 -41.92
C LEU A 410 21.34 -30.52 -42.81
N ASN A 411 21.89 -31.63 -42.31
CA ASN A 411 22.75 -32.53 -43.07
C ASN A 411 21.94 -33.32 -44.14
N ASP A 412 22.66 -33.96 -45.06
CA ASP A 412 22.05 -34.66 -46.19
C ASP A 412 21.17 -35.86 -45.81
N GLU A 413 21.44 -36.53 -44.69
CA GLU A 413 20.69 -37.72 -44.28
C GLU A 413 19.33 -37.34 -43.68
N VAL A 414 19.32 -36.37 -42.76
CA VAL A 414 18.07 -35.87 -42.15
C VAL A 414 17.21 -35.15 -43.20
N THR A 415 17.84 -34.44 -44.13
CA THR A 415 17.19 -33.87 -45.33
C THR A 415 16.45 -34.94 -46.13
N ARG A 416 17.09 -36.09 -46.42
CA ARG A 416 16.46 -37.22 -47.12
C ARG A 416 15.26 -37.81 -46.34
N GLN A 417 15.40 -37.97 -45.02
CA GLN A 417 14.34 -38.53 -44.17
C GLN A 417 13.10 -37.61 -44.13
N LEU A 418 13.31 -36.29 -44.01
CA LEU A 418 12.22 -35.31 -44.04
C LEU A 418 11.58 -35.17 -45.43
N ASP A 419 12.34 -35.31 -46.52
CA ASP A 419 11.79 -35.32 -47.88
C ASP A 419 10.91 -36.55 -48.13
N GLU A 420 11.30 -37.73 -47.64
CA GLU A 420 10.44 -38.93 -47.66
C GLU A 420 9.18 -38.72 -46.81
N TRP A 421 9.30 -38.11 -45.62
CA TRP A 421 8.15 -37.75 -44.80
C TRP A 421 7.19 -36.79 -45.53
N LYS A 422 7.68 -35.70 -46.14
CA LYS A 422 6.88 -34.73 -46.92
C LYS A 422 6.16 -35.40 -48.09
N LYS A 423 6.86 -36.28 -48.81
CA LYS A 423 6.34 -37.06 -49.96
C LYS A 423 5.18 -37.97 -49.57
N ASN A 424 5.22 -38.54 -48.36
CA ASN A 424 4.19 -39.42 -47.81
C ASN A 424 3.02 -38.65 -47.17
N ASN A 425 3.29 -37.49 -46.54
CA ASN A 425 2.32 -36.70 -45.76
C ASN A 425 1.80 -35.47 -46.53
N LYS A 426 1.21 -35.66 -47.71
CA LYS A 426 0.74 -34.56 -48.57
C LYS A 426 -0.36 -33.73 -47.89
N GLY A 427 -0.18 -32.40 -47.89
CA GLY A 427 -1.11 -31.45 -47.27
C GLY A 427 -0.87 -31.20 -45.77
N TYR A 428 0.30 -31.58 -45.25
CA TYR A 428 0.70 -31.30 -43.87
C TYR A 428 0.57 -29.82 -43.50
N GLN A 429 0.28 -29.55 -42.23
CA GLN A 429 0.31 -28.20 -41.64
C GLN A 429 1.62 -28.00 -40.86
N VAL A 430 1.96 -26.76 -40.48
CA VAL A 430 3.23 -26.42 -39.81
C VAL A 430 3.45 -27.25 -38.53
N ASP A 431 2.40 -27.46 -37.71
CA ASP A 431 2.50 -28.31 -36.51
C ASP A 431 2.84 -29.77 -36.79
N ASN A 432 2.39 -30.30 -37.93
CA ASN A 432 2.74 -31.66 -38.36
C ASN A 432 4.22 -31.73 -38.75
N MET A 433 4.76 -30.67 -39.37
CA MET A 433 6.18 -30.54 -39.69
C MET A 433 7.04 -30.36 -38.43
N ARG A 434 6.60 -29.55 -37.46
CA ARG A 434 7.30 -29.38 -36.16
C ARG A 434 7.44 -30.72 -35.43
N LYS A 435 6.36 -31.51 -35.37
CA LYS A 435 6.37 -32.86 -34.78
C LYS A 435 7.26 -33.83 -35.55
N ALA A 436 7.13 -33.89 -36.87
CA ALA A 436 7.95 -34.76 -37.70
C ALA A 436 9.45 -34.44 -37.60
N GLN A 437 9.81 -33.16 -37.53
CA GLN A 437 11.18 -32.73 -37.29
C GLN A 437 11.66 -33.17 -35.91
N ALA A 438 10.92 -32.87 -34.83
CA ALA A 438 11.30 -33.27 -33.48
C ALA A 438 11.48 -34.80 -33.34
N GLU A 439 10.57 -35.61 -33.90
CA GLU A 439 10.65 -37.07 -33.91
C GLU A 439 11.88 -37.60 -34.67
N ILE A 440 12.08 -37.14 -35.92
CA ILE A 440 13.18 -37.59 -36.79
C ILE A 440 14.55 -37.10 -36.27
N ILE A 441 14.63 -35.85 -35.83
CA ILE A 441 15.86 -35.24 -35.30
C ILE A 441 16.24 -35.84 -33.94
N LYS A 442 15.26 -36.20 -33.09
CA LYS A 442 15.55 -36.93 -31.86
C LYS A 442 16.16 -38.31 -32.15
N ALA A 443 15.51 -39.12 -32.99
CA ALA A 443 16.03 -40.44 -33.37
C ALA A 443 17.43 -40.35 -34.01
N TYR A 444 17.66 -39.36 -34.87
CA TYR A 444 18.97 -39.12 -35.48
C TYR A 444 20.06 -38.74 -34.46
N GLN A 445 19.73 -37.90 -33.48
CA GLN A 445 20.65 -37.54 -32.40
C GLN A 445 20.89 -38.68 -31.41
N GLU A 446 19.95 -39.60 -31.25
CA GLU A 446 20.13 -40.83 -30.46
C GLU A 446 21.10 -41.82 -31.14
N GLU A 447 21.11 -41.91 -32.48
CA GLU A 447 22.07 -42.74 -33.22
C GLU A 447 23.43 -42.07 -33.44
N HIS A 448 23.48 -40.75 -33.63
CA HIS A 448 24.67 -40.04 -34.11
C HIS A 448 25.18 -38.91 -33.20
N GLY A 449 24.56 -38.69 -32.04
CA GLY A 449 24.94 -37.68 -31.04
C GLY A 449 24.26 -36.32 -31.20
N VAL A 450 24.28 -35.51 -30.15
CA VAL A 450 23.61 -34.19 -30.10
C VAL A 450 24.19 -33.23 -31.13
N GLY A 451 23.33 -32.51 -31.85
CA GLY A 451 23.70 -31.56 -32.91
C GLY A 451 24.19 -32.19 -34.22
N SER A 452 24.22 -33.52 -34.34
CA SER A 452 24.73 -34.24 -35.52
C SER A 452 23.85 -34.10 -36.77
N HIS A 453 22.55 -33.85 -36.60
CA HIS A 453 21.56 -33.63 -37.65
C HIS A 453 21.81 -32.36 -38.47
N ILE A 454 22.56 -31.40 -37.92
CA ILE A 454 22.93 -30.14 -38.55
C ILE A 454 24.26 -30.29 -39.27
N ALA A 455 24.37 -29.72 -40.48
CA ALA A 455 25.60 -29.66 -41.25
C ALA A 455 26.64 -28.75 -40.57
N GLU A 456 26.31 -27.46 -40.50
CA GLU A 456 27.08 -26.39 -39.88
C GLU A 456 26.12 -25.42 -39.18
N THR A 457 26.60 -24.80 -38.10
CA THR A 457 25.96 -23.64 -37.45
C THR A 457 27.00 -22.53 -37.42
N VAL A 458 26.66 -21.37 -37.97
CA VAL A 458 27.57 -20.22 -38.08
C VAL A 458 26.94 -19.03 -37.36
N VAL A 459 27.74 -18.33 -36.56
CA VAL A 459 27.32 -17.10 -35.86
C VAL A 459 28.01 -15.88 -36.45
N GLY A 460 27.25 -14.82 -36.72
CA GLY A 460 27.75 -13.51 -37.11
C GLY A 460 27.17 -12.40 -36.23
N VAL A 461 27.78 -11.21 -36.27
CA VAL A 461 27.35 -10.05 -35.48
C VAL A 461 26.80 -8.94 -36.39
N ALA A 462 25.73 -8.29 -35.94
CA ALA A 462 25.15 -7.12 -36.59
C ALA A 462 26.02 -5.87 -36.47
N LYS A 463 26.30 -5.23 -37.61
CA LYS A 463 27.16 -4.06 -37.76
C LYS A 463 26.47 -2.78 -37.24
N ALA A 464 27.21 -1.67 -37.16
CA ALA A 464 26.73 -0.36 -36.70
C ALA A 464 25.51 0.22 -37.47
N ASN A 465 25.19 -0.32 -38.65
CA ASN A 465 24.01 0.03 -39.46
C ASN A 465 22.87 -1.01 -39.36
N GLY A 466 22.98 -2.00 -38.47
CA GLY A 466 22.03 -3.10 -38.30
C GLY A 466 22.14 -4.22 -39.34
N THR A 467 22.98 -4.08 -40.37
CA THR A 467 23.20 -5.16 -41.35
C THR A 467 24.02 -6.29 -40.75
N TYR A 468 23.80 -7.53 -41.20
CA TYR A 468 24.65 -8.67 -40.88
C TYR A 468 24.96 -9.51 -42.13
N TYR A 469 26.04 -10.28 -42.05
CA TYR A 469 26.53 -11.16 -43.10
C TYR A 469 27.08 -12.44 -42.46
N ILE A 470 26.63 -13.61 -42.96
CA ILE A 470 27.06 -14.93 -42.50
C ILE A 470 27.44 -15.77 -43.74
N PRO A 471 28.70 -16.22 -43.89
CA PRO A 471 29.11 -17.18 -44.90
C PRO A 471 28.86 -18.62 -44.43
N PHE A 472 28.39 -19.49 -45.31
CA PHE A 472 28.30 -20.95 -45.08
C PHE A 472 29.31 -21.69 -45.95
N ARG A 473 29.99 -22.69 -45.40
CA ARG A 473 31.00 -23.51 -46.11
C ARG A 473 30.36 -24.32 -47.24
N GLY A 474 29.16 -24.83 -46.99
CA GLY A 474 28.43 -25.76 -47.85
C GLY A 474 28.90 -27.21 -47.71
N LEU A 475 28.07 -28.14 -48.16
CA LEU A 475 28.36 -29.57 -48.24
C LEU A 475 28.83 -29.94 -49.65
N TYR A 476 29.88 -30.76 -49.76
CA TYR A 476 30.31 -31.32 -51.05
C TYR A 476 29.19 -32.18 -51.66
N GLY A 477 28.65 -31.74 -52.79
CA GLY A 477 27.57 -32.41 -53.52
C GLY A 477 26.89 -31.45 -54.51
N VAL A 478 26.05 -31.97 -55.39
CA VAL A 478 25.09 -31.18 -56.18
C VAL A 478 23.78 -30.97 -55.41
N SER A 479 23.38 -31.95 -54.60
CA SER A 479 22.30 -31.91 -53.61
C SER A 479 22.43 -33.11 -52.66
N ALA A 480 21.66 -33.15 -51.57
CA ALA A 480 21.54 -34.30 -50.67
C ALA A 480 21.06 -35.62 -51.32
N THR A 481 20.70 -35.59 -52.60
CA THR A 481 20.32 -36.76 -53.42
C THR A 481 21.19 -36.95 -54.66
N LYS A 482 22.24 -36.14 -54.84
CA LYS A 482 23.10 -36.15 -56.02
C LYS A 482 24.53 -35.71 -55.71
N GLN A 483 25.44 -36.67 -55.65
CA GLN A 483 26.87 -36.48 -55.44
C GLN A 483 27.57 -35.72 -56.58
N ASN A 484 27.62 -36.28 -57.80
CA ASN A 484 28.40 -35.74 -58.92
C ASN A 484 27.52 -35.18 -60.05
N ASN A 485 28.08 -34.27 -60.85
CA ASN A 485 27.45 -33.75 -62.07
C ASN A 485 27.93 -34.54 -63.31
N ALA A 486 27.09 -34.67 -64.34
CA ALA A 486 27.46 -35.32 -65.60
C ALA A 486 28.62 -34.61 -66.34
N LEU A 487 28.84 -33.31 -66.09
CA LEU A 487 29.98 -32.54 -66.61
C LEU A 487 31.26 -32.67 -65.75
N SER A 488 31.15 -33.26 -64.56
CA SER A 488 32.24 -33.47 -63.59
C SER A 488 32.09 -34.83 -62.89
N PRO A 489 32.13 -35.96 -63.62
CA PRO A 489 32.04 -37.27 -63.02
C PRO A 489 33.27 -37.54 -62.12
N ASN A 490 33.04 -38.24 -61.01
CA ASN A 490 34.07 -38.72 -60.08
C ASN A 490 34.97 -37.59 -59.53
N LYS A 491 34.39 -36.41 -59.28
CA LYS A 491 35.11 -35.23 -58.75
C LYS A 491 34.92 -35.01 -57.25
N ILE A 492 33.80 -35.49 -56.73
CA ILE A 492 33.56 -35.69 -55.30
C ILE A 492 33.54 -37.20 -55.09
N LYS A 493 34.31 -37.70 -54.12
CA LYS A 493 34.31 -39.13 -53.77
C LYS A 493 33.14 -39.50 -52.86
N ASP A 494 33.01 -40.79 -52.56
CA ASP A 494 31.98 -41.31 -51.67
C ASP A 494 32.25 -40.94 -50.20
N ASP A 495 33.52 -40.82 -49.79
CA ASP A 495 33.97 -40.35 -48.47
C ASP A 495 33.89 -38.81 -48.29
N GLU A 496 33.88 -38.06 -49.39
CA GLU A 496 33.73 -36.59 -49.38
C GLU A 496 32.26 -36.14 -49.42
N TYR A 497 31.35 -36.97 -49.94
CA TYR A 497 29.96 -36.58 -50.19
C TYR A 497 29.19 -36.30 -48.88
N GLY A 498 28.43 -35.20 -48.86
CA GLY A 498 27.69 -34.77 -47.67
C GLY A 498 28.57 -34.35 -46.49
N LYS A 499 29.86 -34.08 -46.72
CA LYS A 499 30.78 -33.47 -45.75
C LYS A 499 30.96 -31.99 -46.03
N LEU A 500 31.22 -31.21 -44.97
CA LEU A 500 31.53 -29.79 -45.07
C LEU A 500 32.77 -29.55 -45.95
N VAL A 501 32.72 -28.47 -46.72
CA VAL A 501 33.80 -28.01 -47.57
C VAL A 501 34.99 -27.59 -46.71
N SER A 502 36.20 -28.04 -47.08
CA SER A 502 37.44 -27.72 -46.37
C SER A 502 37.95 -26.31 -46.68
N ASP A 503 38.79 -25.73 -45.81
CA ASP A 503 39.33 -24.37 -45.97
C ASP A 503 40.14 -24.17 -47.28
N ALA A 504 40.65 -25.26 -47.86
CA ALA A 504 41.34 -25.24 -49.14
C ALA A 504 40.42 -25.11 -50.38
N ASP A 505 39.12 -25.43 -50.24
CA ASP A 505 38.12 -25.46 -51.32
C ASP A 505 37.05 -24.33 -51.17
N ILE A 506 37.02 -23.59 -50.06
CA ILE A 506 36.03 -22.54 -49.77
C ILE A 506 36.25 -21.26 -50.60
N SER A 507 35.16 -20.58 -51.02
CA SER A 507 35.21 -19.29 -51.75
C SER A 507 33.80 -18.70 -51.95
N HIS A 508 33.58 -17.46 -51.50
CA HIS A 508 32.30 -16.76 -51.62
C HIS A 508 32.22 -15.78 -52.80
N ASN A 509 33.38 -15.39 -53.36
CA ASN A 509 33.49 -14.49 -54.52
C ASN A 509 33.43 -15.21 -55.88
N ASN A 510 33.70 -16.51 -55.95
CA ASN A 510 33.84 -17.22 -57.22
C ASN A 510 32.68 -18.19 -57.50
N LEU A 511 31.77 -17.75 -58.37
CA LEU A 511 30.61 -18.51 -58.84
C LEU A 511 30.96 -19.91 -59.35
N MET A 512 32.11 -20.05 -60.01
CA MET A 512 32.54 -21.31 -60.61
C MET A 512 33.12 -22.27 -59.58
N ALA A 513 33.82 -21.75 -58.56
CA ALA A 513 34.25 -22.53 -57.40
C ALA A 513 33.05 -22.94 -56.50
N TRP A 514 31.98 -22.12 -56.45
CA TRP A 514 30.77 -22.46 -55.72
C TRP A 514 29.91 -23.51 -56.46
N ASN A 515 29.39 -23.18 -57.65
CA ASN A 515 28.45 -24.04 -58.36
C ASN A 515 29.10 -25.23 -59.06
N GLY A 516 30.42 -25.27 -59.19
CA GLY A 516 31.16 -26.28 -59.95
C GLY A 516 31.00 -26.14 -61.46
N THR A 517 32.09 -25.91 -62.19
CA THR A 517 32.15 -26.10 -63.64
C THR A 517 32.76 -27.45 -64.02
N ALA A 518 32.82 -27.76 -65.31
CA ALA A 518 33.34 -29.01 -65.84
C ALA A 518 34.79 -29.25 -65.36
N GLY A 519 34.99 -30.30 -64.57
CA GLY A 519 36.26 -30.66 -63.94
C GLY A 519 36.49 -30.12 -62.52
N GLN A 520 35.57 -29.34 -61.95
CA GLN A 520 35.60 -28.88 -60.55
C GLN A 520 34.67 -29.71 -59.64
N LYS A 521 34.83 -29.56 -58.32
CA LYS A 521 33.86 -30.02 -57.31
C LYS A 521 32.60 -29.15 -57.34
N TYR A 522 31.52 -29.68 -56.77
CA TYR A 522 30.24 -29.01 -56.54
C TYR A 522 30.03 -28.87 -55.02
N ARG A 523 29.34 -27.81 -54.58
CA ARG A 523 28.83 -27.70 -53.21
C ARG A 523 27.40 -27.18 -53.18
N HIS A 524 26.70 -27.49 -52.09
CA HIS A 524 25.31 -27.14 -51.87
C HIS A 524 25.02 -26.81 -50.41
N ILE A 525 23.83 -26.24 -50.18
CA ILE A 525 23.23 -26.01 -48.86
C ILE A 525 21.83 -26.61 -48.92
N ASN A 526 21.38 -27.28 -47.85
CA ASN A 526 20.04 -27.86 -47.79
C ASN A 526 19.01 -26.79 -47.42
N GLN A 527 18.82 -25.86 -48.37
CA GLN A 527 18.05 -24.62 -48.20
C GLN A 527 16.58 -24.84 -47.78
N ASP A 528 16.00 -25.99 -48.11
CA ASP A 528 14.62 -26.34 -47.77
C ASP A 528 14.43 -26.61 -46.26
N TYR A 529 15.54 -26.67 -45.50
CA TYR A 529 15.65 -26.97 -44.08
C TYR A 529 16.70 -26.09 -43.39
N MET A 530 16.50 -24.77 -43.42
CA MET A 530 17.32 -23.79 -42.71
C MET A 530 16.63 -23.26 -41.46
N TYR A 531 17.41 -22.79 -40.49
CA TYR A 531 16.92 -21.96 -39.39
C TYR A 531 17.89 -20.81 -39.17
N ILE A 532 17.36 -19.59 -39.02
CA ILE A 532 18.13 -18.36 -38.80
C ILE A 532 17.41 -17.56 -37.72
N THR A 533 18.15 -17.04 -36.74
CA THR A 533 17.58 -16.24 -35.65
C THR A 533 18.59 -15.23 -35.09
N PRO A 534 18.17 -14.04 -34.60
CA PRO A 534 18.92 -13.33 -33.58
C PRO A 534 18.98 -14.13 -32.28
N LEU A 535 20.03 -13.92 -31.49
CA LEU A 535 20.06 -14.25 -30.06
C LEU A 535 19.77 -12.96 -29.30
N ILE A 536 18.56 -12.86 -28.76
CA ILE A 536 18.13 -11.73 -27.93
C ILE A 536 17.02 -12.18 -26.97
N ASP A 537 17.30 -12.09 -25.68
CA ASP A 537 16.38 -12.47 -24.63
C ASP A 537 15.39 -11.35 -24.30
N ASN A 538 14.24 -11.68 -23.72
CA ASN A 538 13.23 -10.75 -23.17
C ASN A 538 12.56 -9.74 -24.13
N TYR A 539 12.96 -9.67 -25.41
CA TYR A 539 12.24 -8.92 -26.44
C TYR A 539 11.29 -9.82 -27.25
N ASN A 540 10.24 -9.21 -27.82
CA ASN A 540 9.47 -9.83 -28.89
C ASN A 540 10.19 -9.57 -30.22
N VAL A 541 10.33 -10.60 -31.06
CA VAL A 541 11.02 -10.52 -32.36
C VAL A 541 10.06 -10.88 -33.49
N TRP A 542 9.93 -10.00 -34.47
CA TRP A 542 9.35 -10.33 -35.77
C TRP A 542 10.42 -10.87 -36.72
N SER A 543 10.08 -11.88 -37.51
CA SER A 543 10.84 -12.29 -38.70
C SER A 543 9.95 -12.34 -39.93
N ASN A 544 10.49 -11.92 -41.08
CA ASN A 544 9.84 -12.15 -42.38
C ASN A 544 10.11 -13.56 -42.93
N GLY A 545 11.27 -14.15 -42.60
CA GLY A 545 11.71 -15.45 -43.11
C GLY A 545 11.40 -16.63 -42.19
N PHE A 546 11.45 -16.43 -40.87
CA PHE A 546 11.36 -17.52 -39.89
C PHE A 546 10.30 -17.23 -38.81
N PRO A 547 9.01 -17.19 -39.18
CA PRO A 547 7.89 -16.91 -38.26
C PRO A 547 7.55 -18.12 -37.35
N SER A 548 8.24 -19.24 -37.52
CA SER A 548 7.99 -20.49 -36.79
C SER A 548 9.30 -21.21 -36.48
N ASN A 549 9.36 -21.83 -35.30
CA ASN A 549 10.54 -22.46 -34.73
C ASN A 549 10.74 -23.87 -35.30
N ILE A 550 11.07 -23.94 -36.59
CA ILE A 550 11.37 -25.17 -37.34
C ILE A 550 12.44 -24.90 -38.39
N PHE A 551 13.13 -25.96 -38.84
CA PHE A 551 13.89 -25.91 -40.08
C PHE A 551 12.95 -25.77 -41.27
N GLN A 552 13.15 -24.77 -42.11
CA GLN A 552 12.25 -24.45 -43.22
C GLN A 552 12.95 -23.73 -44.37
N ASN A 553 12.28 -23.71 -45.51
CA ASN A 553 12.72 -22.98 -46.69
C ASN A 553 12.49 -21.47 -46.52
N PRO A 554 13.53 -20.62 -46.67
CA PRO A 554 13.35 -19.18 -46.78
C PRO A 554 12.82 -18.76 -48.15
N ALA A 555 12.96 -19.55 -49.22
CA ALA A 555 12.51 -19.14 -50.56
C ALA A 555 10.97 -19.06 -50.72
N ASP A 556 10.22 -19.70 -49.82
CA ASP A 556 8.75 -19.71 -49.81
C ASP A 556 8.14 -18.56 -48.97
N LYS A 557 8.94 -17.58 -48.54
CA LYS A 557 8.59 -16.57 -47.52
C LYS A 557 8.42 -15.16 -48.08
N PHE A 558 7.87 -14.27 -47.25
CA PHE A 558 7.61 -12.90 -47.64
C PHE A 558 8.89 -12.04 -47.62
N LEU A 559 9.17 -11.35 -48.74
CA LEU A 559 10.29 -10.42 -48.98
C LEU A 559 11.71 -11.00 -48.96
N THR A 560 11.89 -12.22 -48.45
CA THR A 560 13.13 -13.00 -48.52
C THR A 560 13.59 -13.19 -49.97
N VAL A 561 14.87 -12.98 -50.24
CA VAL A 561 15.47 -13.10 -51.58
C VAL A 561 16.41 -14.30 -51.62
N VAL A 562 16.04 -15.35 -52.36
CA VAL A 562 16.92 -16.51 -52.58
C VAL A 562 17.33 -16.57 -54.05
N GLU A 563 18.56 -16.16 -54.32
CA GLU A 563 19.17 -16.18 -55.65
C GLU A 563 20.00 -17.45 -55.90
N SER A 564 20.37 -17.67 -57.16
CA SER A 564 21.21 -18.79 -57.58
C SER A 564 22.50 -18.89 -56.76
N SER A 565 22.96 -20.12 -56.47
CA SER A 565 24.17 -20.39 -55.68
C SER A 565 24.05 -20.02 -54.19
N TYR A 566 22.83 -20.08 -53.65
CA TYR A 566 22.51 -19.85 -52.24
C TYR A 566 22.99 -18.47 -51.75
N ASN A 567 22.74 -17.43 -52.56
CA ASN A 567 22.80 -16.04 -52.11
C ASN A 567 21.44 -15.71 -51.48
N ILE A 568 21.39 -15.66 -50.15
CA ILE A 568 20.17 -15.54 -49.35
C ILE A 568 20.17 -14.17 -48.69
N GLY A 569 19.33 -13.27 -49.19
CA GLY A 569 19.20 -11.89 -48.73
C GLY A 569 17.82 -11.56 -48.16
N ALA A 570 17.72 -10.38 -47.54
CA ALA A 570 16.51 -9.86 -46.92
C ALA A 570 15.89 -10.81 -45.87
N ILE A 571 16.73 -11.45 -45.07
CA ILE A 571 16.31 -12.14 -43.84
C ILE A 571 16.33 -11.10 -42.72
N ASN A 572 15.19 -10.52 -42.40
CA ASN A 572 15.06 -9.32 -41.59
C ASN A 572 14.40 -9.62 -40.24
N TYR A 573 14.85 -8.91 -39.21
CA TYR A 573 14.31 -9.01 -37.85
C TYR A 573 14.03 -7.65 -37.24
N ALA A 574 12.78 -7.43 -36.85
CA ALA A 574 12.39 -6.24 -36.08
C ALA A 574 12.22 -6.65 -34.62
N ILE A 575 13.02 -6.06 -33.73
CA ILE A 575 12.97 -6.26 -32.28
C ILE A 575 11.96 -5.25 -31.74
N MET A 576 10.79 -5.73 -31.35
CA MET A 576 9.68 -4.91 -30.89
C MET A 576 10.06 -4.12 -29.63
N ALA A 577 9.76 -2.83 -29.59
CA ALA A 577 9.92 -2.05 -28.35
C ALA A 577 9.05 -2.62 -27.21
N PRO A 578 9.48 -2.50 -25.94
CA PRO A 578 8.61 -2.72 -24.79
C PRO A 578 7.40 -1.79 -24.84
N GLN A 579 6.33 -2.11 -24.10
CA GLN A 579 5.12 -1.28 -24.07
C GLN A 579 5.24 -0.16 -23.03
N PRO A 580 5.33 1.12 -23.43
CA PRO A 580 5.49 2.21 -22.47
C PRO A 580 4.24 2.35 -21.61
N MET A 581 4.37 2.64 -20.32
CA MET A 581 3.25 2.89 -19.40
C MET A 581 3.56 4.13 -18.57
N ILE A 582 2.52 4.86 -18.20
CA ILE A 582 2.59 6.06 -17.36
C ILE A 582 1.35 6.12 -16.48
N ASP A 583 1.49 6.71 -15.30
CA ASP A 583 0.47 6.83 -14.27
C ASP A 583 0.69 8.15 -13.51
N ALA A 584 -0.37 8.95 -13.33
CA ALA A 584 -0.37 10.21 -12.60
C ALA A 584 -0.69 9.96 -11.12
N LEU A 585 0.32 10.13 -10.26
CA LEU A 585 0.22 9.69 -8.87
C LEU A 585 -0.78 10.52 -8.07
N ASN A 586 -1.68 9.81 -7.37
CA ASN A 586 -2.68 10.30 -6.40
C ASN A 586 -3.92 11.02 -6.98
N TYR A 587 -4.04 11.21 -8.30
CA TYR A 587 -5.15 11.94 -8.92
C TYR A 587 -5.58 11.29 -10.24
N ASP A 588 -6.86 11.35 -10.59
CA ASP A 588 -7.37 10.74 -11.82
C ASP A 588 -8.47 11.58 -12.52
N ALA A 589 -8.88 11.13 -13.71
CA ALA A 589 -9.97 11.76 -14.46
C ALA A 589 -11.38 11.24 -14.04
N SER A 590 -11.50 10.56 -12.90
CA SER A 590 -12.77 9.97 -12.44
C SER A 590 -13.71 10.97 -11.77
N GLY A 591 -13.24 12.16 -11.39
CA GLY A 591 -14.05 13.11 -10.64
C GLY A 591 -14.09 12.83 -9.13
N GLU A 592 -13.60 11.67 -8.68
CA GLU A 592 -13.53 11.27 -7.26
C GLU A 592 -12.18 11.65 -6.62
N HIS A 593 -11.10 11.70 -7.40
CA HIS A 593 -9.74 12.06 -6.95
C HIS A 593 -9.17 13.24 -7.74
N ASN A 594 -9.81 14.41 -7.59
CA ASN A 594 -9.44 15.64 -8.28
C ASN A 594 -8.23 16.32 -7.66
N ALA A 595 -7.40 16.97 -8.48
CA ALA A 595 -6.38 17.90 -7.99
C ALA A 595 -6.93 19.33 -7.84
N PHE A 596 -6.28 20.14 -7.00
CA PHE A 596 -6.64 21.53 -6.75
C PHE A 596 -5.50 22.49 -7.08
N ALA A 597 -5.81 23.79 -7.09
CA ALA A 597 -4.85 24.85 -7.33
C ALA A 597 -3.67 24.81 -6.33
N GLY A 598 -2.45 24.65 -6.84
CA GLY A 598 -1.22 24.55 -6.04
C GLY A 598 -0.73 23.13 -5.78
N ASP A 599 -1.51 22.09 -6.09
CA ASP A 599 -1.07 20.70 -5.91
C ASP A 599 0.07 20.33 -6.86
N LYS A 600 1.07 19.62 -6.33
CA LYS A 600 2.19 19.06 -7.11
C LYS A 600 1.85 17.64 -7.51
N VAL A 601 1.62 17.42 -8.81
CA VAL A 601 1.41 16.09 -9.38
C VAL A 601 2.74 15.51 -9.83
N GLU A 602 2.94 14.22 -9.56
CA GLU A 602 4.10 13.44 -9.99
C GLU A 602 3.64 12.29 -10.89
N ALA A 603 4.51 11.80 -11.79
CA ALA A 603 4.17 10.72 -12.71
C ALA A 603 5.28 9.67 -12.76
N THR A 604 4.89 8.39 -12.73
CA THR A 604 5.83 7.25 -12.87
C THR A 604 5.79 6.72 -14.30
N ILE A 605 6.95 6.39 -14.88
CA ILE A 605 7.04 5.91 -16.27
C ILE A 605 7.80 4.58 -16.33
N GLY A 606 7.26 3.62 -17.09
CA GLY A 606 7.88 2.33 -17.36
C GLY A 606 7.77 1.91 -18.82
N GLY A 607 8.42 0.80 -19.18
CA GLY A 607 8.26 0.16 -20.48
C GLY A 607 8.95 0.89 -21.63
N LEU A 608 10.00 1.65 -21.32
CA LEU A 608 10.85 2.34 -22.28
C LEU A 608 11.97 1.40 -22.76
N LEU A 609 12.64 1.75 -23.86
CA LEU A 609 13.88 1.09 -24.26
C LEU A 609 15.02 1.52 -23.31
N PRO A 610 15.88 0.59 -22.83
CA PRO A 610 16.95 0.88 -21.89
C PRO A 610 17.93 2.00 -22.32
N ALA A 611 18.34 2.83 -21.37
CA ALA A 611 19.39 3.84 -21.52
C ALA A 611 19.20 4.78 -22.73
N ARG A 612 17.98 5.35 -22.90
CA ARG A 612 17.64 6.29 -23.98
C ARG A 612 16.95 7.55 -23.46
N GLU A 613 17.10 8.62 -24.22
CA GLU A 613 16.35 9.87 -24.04
C GLU A 613 14.91 9.73 -24.52
N TYR A 614 13.98 10.27 -23.74
CA TYR A 614 12.55 10.46 -24.04
C TYR A 614 12.12 11.87 -23.57
N GLN A 615 10.95 12.33 -24.00
CA GLN A 615 10.41 13.63 -23.58
C GLN A 615 9.08 13.48 -22.85
N VAL A 616 8.94 14.11 -21.68
CA VAL A 616 7.68 14.24 -20.96
C VAL A 616 7.11 15.63 -21.19
N GLN A 617 5.81 15.74 -21.48
CA GLN A 617 5.12 17.01 -21.67
C GLN A 617 3.75 16.96 -20.99
N TRP A 618 3.46 18.01 -20.22
CA TRP A 618 2.16 18.25 -19.63
C TRP A 618 1.24 19.03 -20.57
N PHE A 619 -0.06 18.78 -20.48
CA PHE A 619 -1.13 19.42 -21.26
C PHE A 619 -2.25 19.87 -20.33
N ARG A 620 -2.93 20.96 -20.71
CA ARG A 620 -4.17 21.47 -20.14
C ARG A 620 -5.21 21.53 -21.24
N ASP A 621 -6.36 20.90 -21.05
CA ASP A 621 -7.46 20.79 -22.03
C ASP A 621 -6.98 20.36 -23.43
N GLY A 622 -6.01 19.45 -23.49
CA GLY A 622 -5.40 18.94 -24.73
C GLY A 622 -4.52 19.96 -25.46
N VAL A 623 -4.02 20.99 -24.77
CA VAL A 623 -3.03 21.96 -25.24
C VAL A 623 -1.78 21.87 -24.37
N ALA A 624 -0.60 21.70 -24.97
CA ALA A 624 0.65 21.53 -24.22
C ALA A 624 1.01 22.78 -23.40
N VAL A 625 1.33 22.59 -22.11
CA VAL A 625 1.70 23.64 -21.14
C VAL A 625 3.12 23.44 -20.65
N GLY A 626 3.89 24.52 -20.58
CA GLY A 626 5.33 24.47 -20.32
C GLY A 626 6.15 23.86 -21.48
N ASP A 627 7.46 23.76 -21.26
CA ASP A 627 8.40 23.11 -22.17
C ASP A 627 8.55 21.62 -21.87
N PRO A 628 8.84 20.78 -22.88
CA PRO A 628 9.01 19.35 -22.68
C PRO A 628 10.32 19.03 -21.96
N VAL A 629 10.25 18.09 -21.03
CA VAL A 629 11.37 17.69 -20.17
C VAL A 629 12.02 16.43 -20.72
N THR A 630 13.32 16.49 -21.02
CA THR A 630 14.08 15.29 -21.39
C THR A 630 14.30 14.41 -20.16
N ILE A 631 13.92 13.13 -20.25
CA ILE A 631 14.25 12.08 -19.28
C ILE A 631 15.18 11.05 -19.93
N VAL A 632 15.93 10.31 -19.12
CA VAL A 632 16.72 9.15 -19.59
C VAL A 632 16.23 7.90 -18.86
N SER A 633 15.86 6.86 -19.61
CA SER A 633 15.44 5.58 -19.04
C SER A 633 16.58 4.84 -18.35
N THR A 634 16.29 4.11 -17.26
CA THR A 634 17.25 3.19 -16.63
C THR A 634 17.63 2.03 -17.56
N VAL A 635 18.56 1.18 -17.13
CA VAL A 635 18.88 -0.09 -17.80
C VAL A 635 17.67 -1.05 -17.86
N ASP A 636 16.70 -0.86 -16.97
CA ASP A 636 15.45 -1.64 -16.85
C ASP A 636 14.29 -1.04 -17.67
N GLY A 637 14.55 0.05 -18.40
CA GLY A 637 13.54 0.73 -19.22
C GLY A 637 12.50 1.51 -18.41
N THR A 638 12.89 2.07 -17.25
CA THR A 638 11.96 2.81 -16.37
C THR A 638 12.48 4.22 -16.03
N PHE A 639 11.61 5.05 -15.45
CA PHE A 639 11.94 6.36 -14.90
C PHE A 639 11.07 6.63 -13.68
N ALA A 640 11.71 6.79 -12.51
CA ALA A 640 11.03 7.12 -11.27
C ALA A 640 10.73 8.63 -11.19
N PRO A 641 9.67 9.05 -10.47
CA PRO A 641 9.34 10.46 -10.32
C PRO A 641 10.51 11.30 -9.78
N ALA A 642 10.78 12.41 -10.44
CA ALA A 642 11.69 13.45 -9.99
C ALA A 642 10.99 14.82 -10.10
N ASP A 643 11.50 15.82 -9.37
CA ASP A 643 10.97 17.20 -9.41
C ASP A 643 10.87 17.74 -10.85
N SER A 644 11.81 17.36 -11.71
CA SER A 644 11.85 17.76 -13.12
C SER A 644 10.66 17.26 -13.96
N THR A 645 10.04 16.13 -13.61
CA THR A 645 8.85 15.60 -14.31
C THR A 645 7.53 16.01 -13.66
N SER A 646 7.58 16.56 -12.45
CA SER A 646 6.40 16.99 -11.72
C SER A 646 5.75 18.25 -12.33
N TYR A 647 4.47 18.48 -12.03
CA TYR A 647 3.75 19.66 -12.47
C TYR A 647 2.87 20.21 -11.34
N THR A 648 2.98 21.51 -11.07
CA THR A 648 2.12 22.19 -10.11
C THR A 648 0.88 22.73 -10.82
N ILE A 649 -0.31 22.34 -10.36
CA ILE A 649 -1.59 22.81 -10.90
C ILE A 649 -1.69 24.33 -10.69
N PRO A 650 -1.95 25.13 -11.75
CA PRO A 650 -1.92 26.58 -11.66
C PRO A 650 -3.15 27.16 -10.95
N ASN A 651 -2.95 28.28 -10.23
CA ASN A 651 -3.99 28.97 -9.45
C ASN A 651 -4.96 29.80 -10.31
N ASP A 652 -5.13 29.46 -11.59
CA ASP A 652 -6.01 30.13 -12.56
C ASP A 652 -7.14 29.20 -13.06
N LEU A 653 -7.46 28.15 -12.30
CA LEU A 653 -8.63 27.30 -12.55
C LEU A 653 -9.90 28.15 -12.51
N THR A 654 -10.80 27.95 -13.49
CA THR A 654 -12.09 28.65 -13.59
C THR A 654 -13.29 27.70 -13.60
N GLY A 655 -13.01 26.43 -13.31
CA GLY A 655 -13.90 25.28 -13.41
C GLY A 655 -13.07 24.02 -13.70
N ASP A 656 -13.76 22.89 -13.86
CA ASP A 656 -13.13 21.59 -14.12
C ASP A 656 -12.24 21.64 -15.38
N THR A 657 -10.97 21.33 -15.20
CA THR A 657 -9.88 21.51 -16.16
C THR A 657 -9.13 20.19 -16.30
N ASN A 658 -8.97 19.66 -17.51
CA ASN A 658 -8.31 18.38 -17.70
C ASN A 658 -6.79 18.54 -17.86
N PHE A 659 -6.00 17.93 -16.98
CA PHE A 659 -4.54 17.86 -17.12
C PHE A 659 -4.10 16.49 -17.61
N THR A 660 -3.25 16.45 -18.65
CA THR A 660 -2.70 15.21 -19.22
C THR A 660 -1.19 15.22 -19.08
N VAL A 661 -0.60 14.13 -18.59
CA VAL A 661 0.85 13.87 -18.71
C VAL A 661 1.07 12.87 -19.83
N ALA A 662 2.08 13.11 -20.68
CA ALA A 662 2.36 12.25 -21.82
C ALA A 662 3.87 12.11 -22.06
N VAL A 663 4.30 10.90 -22.40
CA VAL A 663 5.69 10.58 -22.77
C VAL A 663 5.82 10.35 -24.28
N PHE A 664 6.89 10.88 -24.86
CA PHE A 664 7.18 10.96 -26.29
C PHE A 664 8.61 10.53 -26.60
N GLU A 665 8.86 10.16 -27.85
CA GLU A 665 10.21 9.90 -28.36
C GLU A 665 11.03 11.19 -28.48
N GLN A 666 12.32 11.12 -28.17
CA GLN A 666 13.22 12.29 -28.22
C GLN A 666 13.27 12.92 -29.62
N GLY A 667 12.97 14.22 -29.70
CA GLY A 667 12.94 15.00 -30.93
C GLY A 667 11.61 14.95 -31.71
N THR A 668 10.58 14.27 -31.20
CA THR A 668 9.25 14.25 -31.83
C THR A 668 8.38 15.43 -31.41
N ASN A 669 7.18 15.55 -32.01
CA ASN A 669 6.27 16.65 -31.71
C ASN A 669 5.55 16.44 -30.37
N THR A 670 5.98 17.15 -29.33
CA THR A 670 5.30 17.12 -28.01
C THR A 670 4.08 18.05 -27.93
N LYS A 671 3.73 18.82 -28.96
CA LYS A 671 2.61 19.79 -28.90
C LYS A 671 1.25 19.18 -29.31
N SER A 672 1.14 17.86 -29.34
CA SER A 672 -0.10 17.10 -29.57
C SER A 672 -0.04 15.72 -28.90
N LEU A 673 -1.17 15.19 -28.43
CA LEU A 673 -1.25 13.85 -27.82
C LEU A 673 -1.30 12.72 -28.88
N ASN A 674 -1.46 13.09 -30.15
CA ASN A 674 -1.66 12.24 -31.34
C ASN A 674 -0.49 11.29 -31.71
N ASN A 675 0.59 11.33 -30.93
CA ASN A 675 1.83 10.57 -31.10
C ASN A 675 2.54 10.36 -29.73
N ALA A 676 1.78 10.37 -28.63
CA ALA A 676 2.29 10.00 -27.31
C ALA A 676 2.50 8.48 -27.25
N LEU A 677 3.60 8.03 -26.65
CA LEU A 677 3.88 6.62 -26.44
C LEU A 677 2.98 6.01 -25.35
N ALA A 678 2.83 6.77 -24.26
CA ALA A 678 1.85 6.55 -23.22
C ALA A 678 1.41 7.91 -22.68
N LEU A 679 0.20 7.97 -22.14
CA LEU A 679 -0.36 9.17 -21.54
C LEU A 679 -1.39 8.78 -20.47
N ASP A 680 -1.61 9.70 -19.54
CA ASP A 680 -2.60 9.58 -18.48
C ASP A 680 -3.14 10.98 -18.12
N SER A 681 -4.32 11.07 -17.50
CA SER A 681 -4.94 12.34 -17.15
C SER A 681 -5.66 12.35 -15.82
N LEU A 682 -5.60 13.53 -15.19
CA LEU A 682 -6.35 13.88 -14.01
C LEU A 682 -7.31 15.04 -14.28
N LEU A 683 -8.38 15.11 -13.50
CA LEU A 683 -9.24 16.28 -13.43
C LEU A 683 -8.72 17.22 -12.34
N ALA A 684 -8.61 18.51 -12.67
CA ALA A 684 -8.33 19.55 -11.68
C ALA A 684 -9.51 20.52 -11.59
N SER A 685 -10.03 20.72 -10.38
CA SER A 685 -11.26 21.46 -10.13
C SER A 685 -11.04 22.66 -9.24
N VAL A 686 -12.01 23.58 -9.22
CA VAL A 686 -12.07 24.61 -8.16
C VAL A 686 -12.60 23.90 -6.90
N PRO A 687 -11.91 23.99 -5.74
CA PRO A 687 -12.37 23.36 -4.50
C PRO A 687 -13.82 23.69 -4.18
N VAL A 688 -14.60 22.71 -3.73
CA VAL A 688 -15.93 22.97 -3.15
C VAL A 688 -15.79 23.90 -1.94
N ALA A 689 -14.72 23.76 -1.15
CA ALA A 689 -14.34 24.68 -0.09
C ALA A 689 -14.36 26.16 -0.51
N ASP A 690 -13.79 26.51 -1.67
CA ASP A 690 -13.71 27.90 -2.18
C ASP A 690 -15.09 28.52 -2.51
N SER A 691 -16.16 27.72 -2.51
CA SER A 691 -17.54 28.18 -2.76
C SER A 691 -18.32 28.53 -1.49
N TYR A 692 -17.85 28.13 -0.31
CA TYR A 692 -18.58 28.21 0.96
C TYR A 692 -17.75 28.87 2.07
N VAL A 693 -18.41 29.37 3.12
CA VAL A 693 -17.75 29.78 4.37
C VAL A 693 -18.53 29.23 5.58
N PRO A 694 -17.98 28.27 6.34
CA PRO A 694 -18.58 27.69 7.54
C PRO A 694 -18.27 28.53 8.78
N ALA A 695 -19.31 29.07 9.41
CA ALA A 695 -19.22 29.87 10.62
C ALA A 695 -20.05 29.28 11.76
N TYR A 696 -19.40 28.97 12.88
CA TYR A 696 -20.09 28.68 14.14
C TYR A 696 -20.60 29.96 14.78
N LYS A 697 -21.78 29.88 15.40
CA LYS A 697 -22.30 30.96 16.23
C LYS A 697 -21.75 30.82 17.66
N PRO A 698 -21.08 31.84 18.23
CA PRO A 698 -20.61 31.77 19.62
C PRO A 698 -21.75 31.54 20.62
N VAL A 699 -21.50 30.69 21.62
CA VAL A 699 -22.44 30.38 22.71
C VAL A 699 -21.87 30.81 24.06
N ASN A 700 -22.75 31.11 25.02
CA ASN A 700 -22.35 31.42 26.38
C ASN A 700 -22.26 30.12 27.20
N GLY A 701 -21.08 29.79 27.69
CA GLY A 701 -20.87 28.70 28.65
C GLY A 701 -21.13 29.15 30.09
N THR A 702 -21.34 28.18 30.98
CA THR A 702 -21.26 28.40 32.44
C THR A 702 -20.08 27.63 32.99
N VAL A 703 -19.35 28.24 33.91
CA VAL A 703 -18.13 27.65 34.48
C VAL A 703 -18.41 26.30 35.14
N GLY A 704 -17.63 25.28 34.77
CA GLY A 704 -17.79 23.89 35.25
C GLY A 704 -19.00 23.11 34.70
N GLU A 705 -19.77 23.65 33.75
CA GLU A 705 -20.96 22.99 33.19
C GLU A 705 -20.82 22.74 31.68
N GLU A 706 -21.47 21.69 31.17
CA GLU A 706 -21.44 21.32 29.75
C GLU A 706 -22.02 22.43 28.86
N ALA A 707 -21.35 22.73 27.74
CA ALA A 707 -21.78 23.71 26.75
C ALA A 707 -21.94 23.07 25.37
N VAL A 708 -23.09 23.31 24.73
CA VAL A 708 -23.40 22.81 23.39
C VAL A 708 -23.36 23.96 22.40
N VAL A 709 -22.62 23.77 21.30
CA VAL A 709 -22.62 24.66 20.13
C VAL A 709 -23.45 23.99 19.04
N ASP A 710 -24.42 24.72 18.50
CA ASP A 710 -25.20 24.24 17.34
C ASP A 710 -24.30 24.10 16.10
N ALA A 711 -24.78 23.33 15.13
CA ALA A 711 -24.15 23.12 13.82
C ALA A 711 -23.76 24.44 13.13
N PRO A 712 -22.65 24.48 12.35
CA PRO A 712 -22.19 25.69 11.70
C PRO A 712 -23.17 26.16 10.62
N THR A 713 -23.33 27.47 10.52
CA THR A 713 -24.05 28.11 9.40
C THR A 713 -23.10 28.35 8.25
N PHE A 714 -23.61 28.22 7.01
CA PHE A 714 -22.83 28.42 5.79
C PHE A 714 -23.27 29.72 5.09
N THR A 715 -22.32 30.46 4.53
CA THR A 715 -22.58 31.43 3.47
C THR A 715 -21.92 30.97 2.17
N ASP A 716 -22.29 31.59 1.05
CA ASP A 716 -21.44 31.52 -0.14
C ASP A 716 -20.13 32.31 0.06
N LYS A 717 -19.19 32.14 -0.88
CA LYS A 717 -17.90 32.86 -0.94
C LYS A 717 -17.99 34.39 -0.97
N ASP A 718 -19.16 34.97 -1.28
CA ASP A 718 -19.39 36.41 -1.32
C ASP A 718 -20.05 36.91 -0.01
N GLY A 719 -20.30 36.01 0.95
CA GLY A 719 -20.87 36.30 2.27
C GLY A 719 -22.40 36.23 2.35
N ASN A 720 -23.09 35.72 1.33
CA ASN A 720 -24.55 35.61 1.33
C ASN A 720 -25.02 34.35 2.06
N SER A 721 -25.96 34.51 2.99
CA SER A 721 -26.60 33.38 3.71
C SER A 721 -27.74 32.72 2.93
N THR A 722 -28.04 33.20 1.72
CA THR A 722 -29.06 32.63 0.82
C THR A 722 -28.54 32.57 -0.62
N ASP A 723 -28.96 31.54 -1.35
CA ASP A 723 -28.67 31.39 -2.77
C ASP A 723 -29.41 32.41 -3.67
N LYS A 724 -29.23 32.25 -4.98
CA LYS A 724 -29.77 33.14 -6.03
C LYS A 724 -31.30 33.12 -6.11
N ASP A 725 -31.94 32.07 -5.58
CA ASP A 725 -33.38 31.84 -5.59
C ASP A 725 -34.04 32.13 -4.23
N GLY A 726 -33.22 32.40 -3.19
CA GLY A 726 -33.64 32.79 -1.84
C GLY A 726 -33.68 31.65 -0.82
N ASN A 727 -33.15 30.47 -1.15
CA ASN A 727 -33.02 29.35 -0.19
C ASN A 727 -31.80 29.58 0.72
N PRO A 728 -31.79 29.12 1.99
CA PRO A 728 -30.60 29.18 2.83
C PRO A 728 -29.42 28.44 2.19
N VAL A 729 -28.20 28.99 2.28
CA VAL A 729 -26.99 28.25 1.90
C VAL A 729 -26.72 27.17 2.94
N THR A 730 -26.54 25.93 2.48
CA THR A 730 -26.25 24.76 3.31
C THR A 730 -25.04 24.02 2.78
N ALA A 731 -24.35 23.30 3.65
CA ALA A 731 -23.29 22.37 3.24
C ALA A 731 -23.78 21.37 2.17
N PRO A 732 -22.94 21.00 1.19
CA PRO A 732 -23.19 19.88 0.30
C PRO A 732 -23.44 18.58 1.07
N ALA A 733 -24.32 17.72 0.51
CA ALA A 733 -24.60 16.41 1.08
C ALA A 733 -23.34 15.53 1.03
N GLY A 734 -22.88 15.06 2.21
CA GLY A 734 -21.63 14.31 2.36
C GLY A 734 -20.50 15.08 3.06
N THR A 735 -20.68 16.37 3.33
CA THR A 735 -19.73 17.16 4.15
C THR A 735 -19.57 16.56 5.55
N LYS A 736 -18.33 16.53 6.06
CA LYS A 736 -17.93 15.98 7.35
C LYS A 736 -17.20 17.00 8.23
N PHE A 737 -17.25 16.79 9.55
CA PHE A 737 -16.69 17.69 10.55
C PHE A 737 -15.82 16.94 11.57
N THR A 738 -14.59 17.40 11.80
CA THR A 738 -13.66 16.83 12.80
C THR A 738 -12.88 17.92 13.54
N THR A 739 -12.30 17.60 14.70
CA THR A 739 -11.37 18.50 15.40
C THR A 739 -10.03 18.57 14.67
N ALA A 740 -9.46 19.77 14.51
CA ALA A 740 -8.10 19.93 14.00
C ALA A 740 -7.06 19.34 14.97
N THR A 741 -6.15 18.51 14.48
CA THR A 741 -5.20 17.76 15.34
C THR A 741 -3.77 18.30 15.21
N THR A 742 -3.36 18.67 14.00
CA THR A 742 -2.04 19.20 13.68
C THR A 742 -1.97 20.72 13.86
N ASP A 743 -0.76 21.25 14.03
CA ASP A 743 -0.57 22.69 14.25
C ASP A 743 -0.72 23.52 12.96
N GLU A 744 -0.66 22.89 11.78
CA GLU A 744 -1.02 23.55 10.51
C GLU A 744 -2.53 23.78 10.40
N GLU A 745 -3.35 22.77 10.72
CA GLU A 745 -4.82 22.89 10.68
C GLU A 745 -5.31 23.95 11.67
N LYS A 746 -4.71 23.99 12.87
CA LYS A 746 -4.99 25.00 13.91
C LYS A 746 -4.62 26.42 13.44
N GLN A 747 -3.54 26.57 12.67
CA GLN A 747 -3.16 27.86 12.07
C GLN A 747 -4.12 28.27 10.94
N LYS A 748 -4.51 27.33 10.06
CA LYS A 748 -5.47 27.58 8.97
C LYS A 748 -6.83 28.04 9.50
N ALA A 749 -7.26 27.54 10.67
CA ALA A 749 -8.49 27.96 11.36
C ALA A 749 -8.48 29.41 11.88
N ASN A 750 -7.36 30.16 11.80
CA ASN A 750 -7.26 31.59 12.14
C ASN A 750 -7.84 31.95 13.53
N LEU A 751 -7.36 31.24 14.55
CA LEU A 751 -7.89 31.28 15.92
C LEU A 751 -7.66 32.66 16.60
N PRO A 752 -8.57 33.13 17.48
CA PRO A 752 -8.41 34.40 18.18
C PRO A 752 -7.20 34.38 19.13
N ALA A 753 -6.34 35.40 19.04
CA ALA A 753 -5.06 35.43 19.78
C ALA A 753 -5.18 35.39 21.31
N ASP A 754 -6.31 35.82 21.88
CA ASP A 754 -6.61 35.82 23.32
C ASP A 754 -7.49 34.63 23.76
N ALA A 755 -7.78 33.67 22.88
CA ALA A 755 -8.63 32.52 23.20
C ALA A 755 -7.83 31.30 23.68
N THR A 756 -8.39 30.57 24.65
CA THR A 756 -7.87 29.27 25.06
C THR A 756 -8.35 28.20 24.08
N VAL A 757 -7.41 27.56 23.38
CA VAL A 757 -7.72 26.36 22.58
C VAL A 757 -8.11 25.24 23.55
N LEU A 758 -9.28 24.65 23.33
CA LEU A 758 -9.77 23.50 24.10
C LEU A 758 -8.98 22.24 23.74
N ASP A 759 -8.74 21.38 24.74
CA ASP A 759 -8.20 20.04 24.53
C ASP A 759 -9.07 19.26 23.52
N PRO A 760 -8.51 18.65 22.45
CA PRO A 760 -9.28 18.31 21.25
C PRO A 760 -10.34 17.22 21.43
N THR A 761 -9.97 16.00 21.81
CA THR A 761 -10.94 14.89 21.97
C THR A 761 -11.63 14.90 23.33
N ASN A 762 -11.37 15.90 24.17
CA ASN A 762 -12.20 16.30 25.31
C ASN A 762 -13.55 16.88 24.83
N VAL A 763 -13.54 17.51 23.65
CA VAL A 763 -14.71 18.03 22.93
C VAL A 763 -15.36 16.92 22.11
N THR A 764 -16.69 16.95 22.01
CA THR A 764 -17.45 16.13 21.05
C THR A 764 -17.66 16.92 19.77
N VAL A 765 -17.43 16.31 18.60
CA VAL A 765 -17.92 16.81 17.32
C VAL A 765 -18.76 15.71 16.67
N ASP A 766 -19.99 16.04 16.28
CA ASP A 766 -20.83 15.16 15.48
C ASP A 766 -20.38 15.20 14.01
N GLU A 767 -19.86 14.09 13.49
CA GLU A 767 -19.19 14.03 12.18
C GLU A 767 -20.09 14.49 11.02
N ALA A 768 -21.40 14.27 11.10
CA ALA A 768 -22.35 14.51 10.01
C ALA A 768 -23.03 15.90 10.07
N THR A 769 -23.10 16.52 11.25
CA THR A 769 -23.78 17.82 11.44
C THR A 769 -22.85 18.94 11.89
N GLY A 770 -21.65 18.63 12.36
CA GLY A 770 -20.74 19.60 12.97
C GLY A 770 -21.22 20.12 14.32
N LYS A 771 -22.26 19.54 14.92
CA LYS A 771 -22.71 19.96 16.26
C LYS A 771 -21.62 19.63 17.29
N ILE A 772 -21.32 20.58 18.19
CA ILE A 772 -20.20 20.45 19.15
C ILE A 772 -20.71 20.42 20.60
N THR A 773 -20.12 19.57 21.44
CA THR A 773 -20.43 19.50 22.88
C THR A 773 -19.14 19.51 23.69
N VAL A 774 -18.93 20.58 24.48
CA VAL A 774 -17.75 20.82 25.31
C VAL A 774 -18.07 20.46 26.75
N LYS A 775 -17.24 19.60 27.37
CA LYS A 775 -17.38 19.21 28.77
C LYS A 775 -17.08 20.37 29.72
N GLY A 776 -17.76 20.40 30.87
CA GLY A 776 -17.58 21.44 31.89
C GLY A 776 -16.16 21.51 32.46
N GLU A 777 -15.40 20.41 32.45
CA GLU A 777 -13.99 20.37 32.88
C GLU A 777 -13.08 21.19 31.95
N GLY A 778 -13.42 21.30 30.65
CA GLY A 778 -12.77 22.19 29.69
C GLY A 778 -13.14 23.67 29.84
N LEU A 779 -14.07 24.01 30.74
CA LEU A 779 -14.55 25.38 31.01
C LEU A 779 -14.28 25.79 32.48
N PRO A 780 -13.02 25.80 32.96
CA PRO A 780 -12.69 25.90 34.38
C PRO A 780 -12.80 27.32 34.99
N ALA A 781 -12.80 28.38 34.17
CA ALA A 781 -12.83 29.78 34.63
C ALA A 781 -13.53 30.70 33.60
N LYS A 782 -13.61 32.00 33.89
CA LYS A 782 -14.04 33.02 32.91
C LYS A 782 -13.02 33.17 31.78
N GLY A 783 -13.49 33.07 30.54
CA GLY A 783 -12.62 33.07 29.37
C GLY A 783 -13.36 32.84 28.06
N THR A 784 -12.62 32.96 26.96
CA THR A 784 -13.07 32.58 25.62
C THR A 784 -12.36 31.30 25.23
N TYR A 785 -13.13 30.23 25.09
CA TYR A 785 -12.65 28.89 24.75
C TYR A 785 -13.01 28.57 23.31
N VAL A 786 -12.07 27.99 22.54
CA VAL A 786 -12.27 27.68 21.12
C VAL A 786 -11.90 26.25 20.76
N THR A 787 -12.73 25.64 19.90
CA THR A 787 -12.45 24.34 19.28
C THR A 787 -12.15 24.57 17.81
N PRO A 788 -10.93 24.29 17.31
CA PRO A 788 -10.62 24.33 15.88
C PRO A 788 -11.25 23.12 15.17
N VAL A 789 -11.90 23.37 14.03
CA VAL A 789 -12.70 22.39 13.29
C VAL A 789 -12.23 22.35 11.83
N VAL A 790 -12.00 21.13 11.33
CA VAL A 790 -11.80 20.86 9.91
C VAL A 790 -13.15 20.47 9.31
N VAL A 791 -13.53 21.14 8.23
CA VAL A 791 -14.71 20.83 7.40
C VAL A 791 -14.20 20.17 6.14
N THR A 792 -14.56 18.91 5.90
CA THR A 792 -14.18 18.17 4.68
C THR A 792 -15.40 18.02 3.79
N TYR A 793 -15.32 18.45 2.54
CA TYR A 793 -16.42 18.43 1.58
C TYR A 793 -16.43 17.12 0.75
N PRO A 794 -17.48 16.84 -0.04
CA PRO A 794 -17.60 15.58 -0.79
C PRO A 794 -16.55 15.36 -1.90
N ASP A 795 -15.81 16.41 -2.28
CA ASP A 795 -14.67 16.37 -3.21
C ASP A 795 -13.31 16.23 -2.48
N GLU A 796 -13.34 15.86 -1.20
CA GLU A 796 -12.21 15.84 -0.25
C GLU A 796 -11.54 17.20 0.03
N SER A 797 -12.01 18.31 -0.58
CA SER A 797 -11.52 19.65 -0.25
C SER A 797 -11.80 20.02 1.21
N LYS A 798 -10.95 20.86 1.80
CA LYS A 798 -10.98 21.16 3.24
C LYS A 798 -10.95 22.65 3.54
N ASP A 799 -11.80 23.05 4.48
CA ASP A 799 -11.84 24.37 5.07
C ASP A 799 -11.72 24.30 6.60
N TYR A 800 -11.34 25.41 7.24
CA TYR A 800 -10.87 25.46 8.61
C TYR A 800 -11.54 26.60 9.36
N THR A 801 -12.29 26.26 10.40
CA THR A 801 -13.10 27.20 11.19
C THR A 801 -12.97 26.89 12.68
N TYR A 802 -13.66 27.61 13.54
CA TYR A 802 -13.68 27.31 14.97
C TYR A 802 -15.03 27.59 15.62
N ALA A 803 -15.40 26.74 16.57
CA ALA A 803 -16.48 27.02 17.50
C ALA A 803 -15.97 27.81 18.71
N THR A 804 -16.83 28.62 19.31
CA THR A 804 -16.49 29.49 20.46
C THR A 804 -17.48 29.32 21.59
N VAL A 805 -16.96 29.05 22.79
CA VAL A 805 -17.71 29.08 24.06
C VAL A 805 -17.15 30.19 24.94
N SER A 806 -17.96 31.19 25.26
CA SER A 806 -17.58 32.30 26.14
C SER A 806 -18.16 32.10 27.54
N VAL A 807 -17.30 31.88 28.53
CA VAL A 807 -17.69 31.84 29.94
C VAL A 807 -17.60 33.27 30.48
N ALA A 808 -18.75 33.93 30.63
CA ALA A 808 -18.81 35.36 30.93
C ALA A 808 -18.68 35.71 32.42
N LYS A 809 -18.72 34.71 33.32
CA LYS A 809 -18.69 34.84 34.77
C LYS A 809 -17.71 33.85 35.40
N ASP A 810 -16.96 34.29 36.39
CA ASP A 810 -16.20 33.41 37.30
C ASP A 810 -17.14 32.70 38.29
N TYR A 811 -16.63 31.78 39.11
CA TYR A 811 -17.45 31.10 40.13
C TYR A 811 -18.03 32.10 41.14
N THR A 812 -17.26 33.09 41.59
CA THR A 812 -17.71 34.19 42.48
C THR A 812 -18.75 35.14 41.87
N GLU A 813 -18.89 35.20 40.55
CA GLU A 813 -19.94 35.99 39.87
C GLU A 813 -21.21 35.15 39.57
N THR A 814 -21.13 33.83 39.76
CA THR A 814 -22.16 32.83 39.42
C THR A 814 -22.83 32.25 40.68
N TYR A 815 -22.02 31.99 41.70
CA TYR A 815 -22.41 31.49 43.00
C TYR A 815 -22.24 32.60 44.05
N THR A 816 -22.90 32.43 45.20
CA THR A 816 -22.71 33.29 46.37
C THR A 816 -22.75 32.45 47.63
N ALA A 817 -21.67 32.48 48.41
CA ALA A 817 -21.60 31.87 49.71
C ALA A 817 -22.38 32.67 50.78
N ASN A 818 -23.01 31.97 51.72
CA ASN A 818 -23.77 32.54 52.83
C ASN A 818 -23.43 31.81 54.14
N GLY A 819 -22.95 32.53 55.15
CA GLY A 819 -22.52 31.94 56.43
C GLY A 819 -23.67 31.68 57.43
N GLY A 820 -23.67 30.49 58.03
CA GLY A 820 -24.69 30.02 58.97
C GLY A 820 -24.33 30.14 60.46
N THR A 821 -24.89 29.24 61.27
CA THR A 821 -24.66 29.16 62.73
C THR A 821 -24.40 27.72 63.16
N ILE A 822 -23.32 27.52 63.90
CA ILE A 822 -22.85 26.26 64.47
C ILE A 822 -23.16 26.27 65.97
N ASN A 823 -23.83 25.22 66.45
CA ASN A 823 -23.91 24.95 67.89
C ASN A 823 -22.92 23.82 68.22
N LYS A 824 -21.97 24.09 69.10
CA LYS A 824 -21.01 23.15 69.66
C LYS A 824 -21.34 22.85 71.12
N GLU A 825 -20.85 21.71 71.57
CA GLU A 825 -20.84 21.35 73.00
C GLU A 825 -19.46 21.68 73.59
N LEU A 826 -19.33 21.62 74.91
CA LEU A 826 -18.07 21.97 75.55
C LEU A 826 -17.03 20.87 75.28
N GLY A 827 -15.79 21.27 75.00
CA GLY A 827 -14.72 20.41 74.51
C GLY A 827 -14.78 20.12 73.01
N GLN A 828 -15.74 20.67 72.25
CA GLN A 828 -15.83 20.48 70.79
C GLN A 828 -15.26 21.69 70.04
N PRO A 829 -13.99 21.67 69.59
CA PRO A 829 -13.42 22.74 68.79
C PRO A 829 -14.22 22.93 67.50
N THR A 830 -14.29 24.17 67.04
CA THR A 830 -14.77 24.47 65.69
C THR A 830 -13.68 24.07 64.71
N THR A 831 -14.02 23.26 63.72
CA THR A 831 -13.11 22.83 62.65
C THR A 831 -13.45 23.50 61.33
N ASN A 832 -12.53 23.48 60.37
CA ASN A 832 -12.80 23.96 59.01
C ASN A 832 -13.96 23.19 58.34
N ALA A 833 -14.17 21.91 58.71
CA ALA A 833 -15.30 21.12 58.23
C ALA A 833 -16.65 21.58 58.82
N ASP A 834 -16.67 22.07 60.06
CA ASP A 834 -17.87 22.70 60.63
C ASP A 834 -18.21 24.01 59.91
N LEU A 835 -17.19 24.81 59.56
CA LEU A 835 -17.39 26.00 58.74
C LEU A 835 -17.91 25.64 57.34
N ALA A 836 -17.32 24.65 56.68
CA ALA A 836 -17.77 24.17 55.37
C ALA A 836 -19.25 23.74 55.39
N ASN A 837 -19.66 22.97 56.40
CA ASN A 837 -21.05 22.52 56.59
C ASN A 837 -22.02 23.65 56.99
N ALA A 838 -21.50 24.77 57.52
CA ALA A 838 -22.28 25.94 57.90
C ALA A 838 -22.36 27.00 56.79
N VAL A 839 -21.58 26.89 55.72
CA VAL A 839 -21.70 27.72 54.52
C VAL A 839 -22.73 27.11 53.57
N THR A 840 -23.63 27.95 53.08
CA THR A 840 -24.67 27.58 52.11
C THR A 840 -24.51 28.40 50.83
N TYR A 841 -24.82 27.79 49.69
CA TYR A 841 -24.55 28.36 48.37
C TYR A 841 -25.84 28.71 47.65
N THR A 842 -25.83 29.83 46.93
CA THR A 842 -26.90 30.16 45.98
C THR A 842 -26.34 30.43 44.59
N LYS A 843 -26.90 29.78 43.57
CA LYS A 843 -26.66 30.08 42.14
C LYS A 843 -27.83 30.93 41.64
N ASP A 844 -27.54 32.11 41.07
CA ASP A 844 -28.53 33.10 40.61
C ASP A 844 -29.72 33.32 41.59
N GLY A 845 -29.43 33.39 42.90
CA GLY A 845 -30.41 33.65 43.96
C GLY A 845 -31.28 32.45 44.38
N LYS A 846 -31.01 31.23 43.91
CA LYS A 846 -31.65 29.98 44.37
C LYS A 846 -30.64 29.10 45.10
N ALA A 847 -31.09 28.35 46.11
CA ALA A 847 -30.25 27.39 46.82
C ALA A 847 -29.61 26.37 45.87
N ALA A 848 -28.31 26.15 46.01
CA ALA A 848 -27.49 25.28 45.18
C ALA A 848 -26.51 24.48 46.04
N THR A 849 -25.93 23.42 45.48
CA THR A 849 -24.74 22.75 46.03
C THR A 849 -23.49 23.56 45.70
N ALA A 850 -22.42 23.37 46.48
CA ALA A 850 -21.10 23.90 46.12
C ALA A 850 -20.59 23.26 44.83
N PRO A 851 -19.90 24.00 43.94
CA PRO A 851 -19.15 23.41 42.83
C PRO A 851 -18.12 22.38 43.30
N ALA A 852 -17.93 21.30 42.53
CA ALA A 852 -16.89 20.31 42.81
C ALA A 852 -15.50 20.97 42.83
N GLY A 853 -14.71 20.70 43.86
CA GLY A 853 -13.41 21.37 44.10
C GLY A 853 -13.47 22.66 44.93
N THR A 854 -14.65 23.16 45.30
CA THR A 854 -14.78 24.28 46.25
C THR A 854 -14.30 23.89 47.65
N THR A 855 -13.56 24.78 48.31
CA THR A 855 -13.03 24.60 49.66
C THR A 855 -13.45 25.75 50.59
N VAL A 856 -13.44 25.53 51.90
CA VAL A 856 -13.85 26.52 52.92
C VAL A 856 -12.87 26.49 54.08
N ALA A 857 -12.39 27.67 54.50
CA ALA A 857 -11.39 27.83 55.56
C ALA A 857 -11.64 29.12 56.38
N PRO A 858 -11.18 29.22 57.64
CA PRO A 858 -11.14 30.50 58.33
C PRO A 858 -10.23 31.49 57.59
N LYS A 859 -10.56 32.79 57.65
CA LYS A 859 -9.70 33.82 57.07
C LYS A 859 -8.36 33.90 57.81
N ASP A 860 -7.26 34.06 57.08
CA ASP A 860 -5.90 34.10 57.65
C ASP A 860 -5.79 35.00 58.90
N GLY A 861 -5.18 34.45 59.95
CA GLY A 861 -5.08 35.09 61.27
C GLY A 861 -6.30 34.90 62.18
N THR A 862 -7.41 34.32 61.69
CA THR A 862 -8.59 33.99 62.52
C THR A 862 -8.37 32.71 63.31
N THR A 863 -8.32 32.82 64.63
CA THR A 863 -8.35 31.66 65.54
C THR A 863 -9.77 31.14 65.70
N LEU A 864 -10.00 29.85 65.40
CA LEU A 864 -11.28 29.19 65.66
C LEU A 864 -11.53 29.02 67.18
N PRO A 865 -12.80 29.01 67.64
CA PRO A 865 -13.13 28.68 69.02
C PRO A 865 -12.67 27.26 69.33
N ASP A 866 -11.82 27.13 70.35
CA ASP A 866 -11.20 25.88 70.77
C ASP A 866 -12.20 24.87 71.37
N GLY A 867 -13.44 25.30 71.60
CA GLY A 867 -14.51 24.51 72.21
C GLY A 867 -14.34 24.30 73.71
N ASN A 868 -13.18 24.57 74.30
CA ASN A 868 -12.90 24.35 75.72
C ASN A 868 -13.40 25.51 76.59
N THR A 869 -13.50 26.71 76.00
CA THR A 869 -14.11 27.87 76.64
C THR A 869 -15.63 27.91 76.37
N PRO A 870 -16.51 27.87 77.39
CA PRO A 870 -17.95 28.05 77.18
C PRO A 870 -18.25 29.50 76.76
N GLY A 871 -18.92 29.70 75.63
CA GLY A 871 -19.08 31.05 75.06
C GLY A 871 -19.84 31.11 73.73
N VAL A 872 -19.79 32.29 73.11
CA VAL A 872 -20.39 32.59 71.79
C VAL A 872 -19.41 33.45 70.99
N TYR A 873 -19.22 33.12 69.70
CA TYR A 873 -18.14 33.65 68.86
C TYR A 873 -18.63 33.94 67.43
N ASP A 874 -18.01 34.90 66.73
CA ASP A 874 -18.29 35.29 65.34
C ASP A 874 -17.01 35.13 64.49
N ILE A 875 -17.05 34.32 63.42
CA ILE A 875 -15.86 33.78 62.73
C ILE A 875 -15.84 34.15 61.24
N PRO A 876 -14.92 35.03 60.79
CA PRO A 876 -14.65 35.29 59.38
C PRO A 876 -14.11 34.05 58.65
N THR A 877 -14.73 33.72 57.52
CA THR A 877 -14.52 32.49 56.74
C THR A 877 -14.35 32.85 55.27
N VAL A 878 -13.33 32.28 54.63
CA VAL A 878 -13.07 32.37 53.18
C VAL A 878 -13.58 31.08 52.52
N VAL A 879 -14.25 31.25 51.38
CA VAL A 879 -14.64 30.16 50.48
C VAL A 879 -13.81 30.31 49.21
N THR A 880 -13.13 29.25 48.77
CA THR A 880 -12.28 29.27 47.58
C THR A 880 -12.82 28.29 46.54
N TYR A 881 -13.20 28.80 45.38
CA TYR A 881 -13.77 28.04 44.27
C TYR A 881 -12.67 27.40 43.38
N PRO A 882 -13.01 26.51 42.43
CA PRO A 882 -12.01 25.79 41.61
C PRO A 882 -11.11 26.70 40.76
N ASP A 883 -11.62 27.84 40.31
CA ASP A 883 -10.87 28.91 39.62
C ASP A 883 -9.90 29.69 40.54
N LYS A 884 -9.88 29.36 41.84
CA LYS A 884 -9.15 30.03 42.93
C LYS A 884 -9.69 31.43 43.28
N THR A 885 -10.85 31.84 42.77
CA THR A 885 -11.57 33.03 43.24
C THR A 885 -12.22 32.77 44.60
N THR A 886 -12.51 33.84 45.36
CA THR A 886 -12.91 33.71 46.77
C THR A 886 -14.08 34.60 47.19
N ASP A 887 -14.99 34.03 47.99
CA ASP A 887 -16.00 34.75 48.78
C ASP A 887 -15.55 34.89 50.24
N GLU A 888 -16.00 35.95 50.93
CA GLU A 888 -15.84 36.11 52.39
C GLU A 888 -17.20 36.17 53.11
N VAL A 889 -17.38 35.34 54.13
CA VAL A 889 -18.61 35.22 54.94
C VAL A 889 -18.31 35.13 56.43
N THR A 890 -19.32 35.35 57.28
CA THR A 890 -19.19 35.20 58.75
C THR A 890 -20.06 34.05 59.26
N VAL A 891 -19.49 33.16 60.06
CA VAL A 891 -20.19 32.03 60.69
C VAL A 891 -20.21 32.21 62.21
N LYS A 892 -21.37 31.96 62.85
CA LYS A 892 -21.56 32.11 64.32
C LYS A 892 -21.36 30.78 65.04
N VAL A 893 -20.74 30.78 66.23
CA VAL A 893 -20.49 29.59 67.07
C VAL A 893 -21.01 29.78 68.49
N VAL A 894 -21.62 28.76 69.09
CA VAL A 894 -22.09 28.69 70.50
C VAL A 894 -21.53 27.44 71.18
N VAL A 895 -21.19 27.46 72.48
CA VAL A 895 -20.48 26.35 73.16
C VAL A 895 -21.03 25.99 74.57
N GLY A 896 -21.64 24.81 74.73
CA GLY A 896 -21.68 24.04 76.00
C GLY A 896 -23.02 23.84 76.77
N ASN A 897 -23.25 22.62 77.28
CA ASN A 897 -24.37 22.24 78.18
C ASN A 897 -23.93 21.61 79.52
N VAL A 898 -22.66 21.22 79.67
CA VAL A 898 -22.07 20.65 80.91
C VAL A 898 -20.76 21.39 81.20
N ILE A 899 -20.49 21.72 82.47
CA ILE A 899 -19.45 22.67 82.87
C ILE A 899 -18.43 21.98 83.81
N PRO A 900 -17.13 21.95 83.50
CA PRO A 900 -16.10 21.40 84.37
C PRO A 900 -15.97 22.23 85.65
N VAL A 901 -15.73 21.56 86.77
CA VAL A 901 -15.54 22.17 88.08
C VAL A 901 -14.09 21.99 88.51
N THR A 902 -13.27 23.00 88.22
CA THR A 902 -11.81 22.95 88.45
C THR A 902 -11.42 23.25 89.90
N ASP A 903 -12.30 23.92 90.65
CA ASP A 903 -12.14 24.19 92.09
C ASP A 903 -13.50 24.02 92.81
N PRO A 904 -13.88 22.77 93.18
CA PRO A 904 -15.21 22.46 93.70
C PRO A 904 -15.61 23.24 94.96
N ASP A 905 -14.65 23.68 95.76
CA ASP A 905 -14.86 24.45 96.99
C ASP A 905 -15.06 25.96 96.74
N LYS A 906 -14.84 26.45 95.51
CA LYS A 906 -14.91 27.90 95.16
C LYS A 906 -15.83 28.21 93.99
N GLN A 907 -16.07 27.26 93.09
CA GLN A 907 -16.97 27.43 91.95
C GLN A 907 -18.41 27.07 92.35
N PRO A 908 -19.36 28.03 92.39
CA PRO A 908 -20.77 27.73 92.65
C PRO A 908 -21.43 27.11 91.42
N THR A 909 -22.28 26.10 91.63
CA THR A 909 -23.11 25.49 90.58
C THR A 909 -24.08 26.53 90.01
N PRO A 910 -24.13 26.74 88.68
CA PRO A 910 -25.04 27.71 88.06
C PRO A 910 -26.53 27.32 88.23
N ASP A 911 -27.43 28.32 88.18
CA ASP A 911 -28.87 28.09 88.31
C ASP A 911 -29.38 27.13 87.24
N GLY A 912 -30.04 26.05 87.67
CA GLY A 912 -30.52 24.97 86.81
C GLY A 912 -29.50 23.85 86.55
N TYR A 913 -28.39 23.77 87.30
CA TYR A 913 -27.38 22.70 87.20
C TYR A 913 -27.28 21.87 88.51
N VAL A 914 -26.65 20.69 88.45
CA VAL A 914 -26.39 19.73 89.55
C VAL A 914 -24.99 19.13 89.40
N ARG A 915 -24.34 18.80 90.52
CA ARG A 915 -22.92 18.38 90.52
C ARG A 915 -22.74 16.85 90.46
N VAL A 916 -21.85 16.36 89.60
CA VAL A 916 -21.55 14.93 89.40
C VAL A 916 -20.04 14.66 89.54
N THR A 917 -19.67 13.45 90.00
CA THR A 917 -18.28 13.04 90.27
C THR A 917 -17.92 11.65 89.71
N PHE A 918 -16.65 11.39 89.38
CA PHE A 918 -16.16 10.12 88.80
C PHE A 918 -14.91 9.54 89.50
N ALA A 919 -14.73 8.21 89.45
CA ALA A 919 -13.62 7.46 90.06
C ALA A 919 -13.08 6.32 89.15
N PRO A 920 -11.76 6.03 89.13
CA PRO A 920 -11.14 5.24 88.06
C PRO A 920 -11.19 3.71 88.22
N GLY A 921 -11.54 3.18 89.40
CA GLY A 921 -11.54 1.73 89.67
C GLY A 921 -10.14 1.11 89.72
N ASP A 922 -10.07 -0.23 89.69
CA ASP A 922 -8.86 -0.99 90.07
C ASP A 922 -7.89 -1.30 88.91
N HIS A 923 -8.32 -1.23 87.65
CA HIS A 923 -7.52 -1.60 86.45
C HIS A 923 -7.40 -0.46 85.41
N GLY A 924 -7.44 0.77 85.89
CA GLY A 924 -7.19 1.94 85.06
C GLY A 924 -6.98 3.20 85.90
N LYS A 925 -6.63 4.29 85.21
CA LYS A 925 -6.26 5.58 85.81
C LYS A 925 -6.86 6.72 85.01
N PHE A 926 -7.17 7.82 85.68
CA PHE A 926 -7.36 9.09 84.99
C PHE A 926 -5.98 9.72 84.68
N ALA A 927 -5.94 10.63 83.71
CA ALA A 927 -4.76 11.46 83.47
C ALA A 927 -4.50 12.42 84.66
N ASP A 928 -3.24 12.78 84.90
CA ASP A 928 -2.91 13.79 85.89
C ASP A 928 -3.56 15.14 85.52
N GLY A 929 -4.30 15.72 86.47
CA GLY A 929 -5.07 16.95 86.23
C GLY A 929 -6.43 16.76 85.54
N ALA A 930 -6.86 15.51 85.28
CA ALA A 930 -8.21 15.25 84.75
C ALA A 930 -9.29 15.82 85.68
N VAL A 931 -10.24 16.55 85.10
CA VAL A 931 -11.42 17.03 85.82
C VAL A 931 -12.33 15.85 86.12
N THR A 932 -12.59 15.58 87.39
CA THR A 932 -13.45 14.47 87.84
C THR A 932 -14.79 14.94 88.39
N VAL A 933 -15.06 16.25 88.35
CA VAL A 933 -16.25 16.91 88.93
C VAL A 933 -16.85 17.89 87.92
N TYR A 934 -18.16 17.82 87.71
CA TYR A 934 -18.88 18.60 86.70
C TYR A 934 -20.20 19.16 87.25
N ASP A 935 -20.54 20.39 86.86
CA ASP A 935 -21.88 20.95 87.02
C ASP A 935 -22.65 20.69 85.71
N VAL A 936 -23.70 19.87 85.81
CA VAL A 936 -24.49 19.30 84.71
C VAL A 936 -25.89 19.90 84.74
N LYS A 937 -26.45 20.33 83.61
CA LYS A 937 -27.78 20.96 83.59
C LYS A 937 -28.86 19.96 84.01
N GLN A 938 -29.84 20.37 84.82
CA GLN A 938 -30.96 19.50 85.19
C GLN A 938 -31.77 19.11 83.95
N GLY A 939 -32.14 17.83 83.83
CA GLY A 939 -32.73 17.27 82.62
C GLY A 939 -31.76 17.02 81.47
N THR A 940 -30.45 17.29 81.60
CA THR A 940 -29.44 16.82 80.64
C THR A 940 -29.52 15.31 80.51
N ALA A 941 -29.59 14.82 79.28
CA ALA A 941 -29.55 13.39 79.01
C ALA A 941 -28.16 12.83 79.34
N LYS A 942 -28.11 11.55 79.73
CA LYS A 942 -26.87 10.76 79.91
C LYS A 942 -25.83 11.06 78.81
N ALA A 943 -26.30 11.15 77.56
CA ALA A 943 -25.50 11.37 76.37
C ALA A 943 -24.76 12.72 76.30
N GLU A 944 -25.14 13.77 77.05
CA GLU A 944 -24.32 15.00 77.12
C GLU A 944 -23.30 14.94 78.25
N LEU A 945 -23.64 14.30 79.37
CA LEU A 945 -22.67 14.02 80.45
C LEU A 945 -21.57 13.08 79.95
N ASP A 946 -21.93 12.05 79.20
CA ASP A 946 -21.02 11.07 78.59
C ASP A 946 -19.90 11.72 77.75
N LYS A 947 -20.09 12.95 77.25
CA LYS A 947 -19.11 13.71 76.45
C LYS A 947 -18.01 14.37 77.29
N VAL A 948 -18.20 14.48 78.60
CA VAL A 948 -17.24 15.06 79.54
C VAL A 948 -16.91 14.13 80.72
N VAL A 949 -17.38 12.88 80.70
CA VAL A 949 -16.89 11.84 81.61
C VAL A 949 -15.36 11.76 81.47
N PRO A 950 -14.57 11.80 82.57
CA PRO A 950 -13.12 11.71 82.48
C PRO A 950 -12.73 10.37 81.87
N GLU A 951 -11.97 10.43 80.77
CA GLU A 951 -11.44 9.24 80.13
C GLU A 951 -10.54 8.49 81.12
N VAL A 952 -10.88 7.23 81.36
CA VAL A 952 -10.06 6.33 82.16
C VAL A 952 -9.21 5.49 81.21
N THR A 953 -7.90 5.64 81.32
CA THR A 953 -6.95 4.82 80.58
C THR A 953 -6.89 3.44 81.26
N PRO A 954 -7.32 2.34 80.60
CA PRO A 954 -7.10 1.00 81.13
C PRO A 954 -5.61 0.67 81.15
N GLU A 955 -5.23 -0.37 81.89
CA GLU A 955 -3.93 -1.01 81.69
C GLU A 955 -3.82 -1.62 80.27
N GLU A 956 -2.60 -1.81 79.76
CA GLU A 956 -2.31 -1.96 78.32
C GLU A 956 -3.12 -3.06 77.60
N ASP A 957 -3.34 -4.21 78.25
CA ASP A 957 -4.12 -5.33 77.71
C ASP A 957 -5.65 -5.20 77.88
N TYR A 958 -6.13 -4.15 78.56
CA TYR A 958 -7.52 -4.03 79.02
C TYR A 958 -8.33 -2.97 78.23
N LEU A 959 -9.65 -3.10 78.32
CA LEU A 959 -10.67 -2.17 77.84
C LEU A 959 -11.58 -1.80 79.01
N HIS A 960 -11.96 -0.53 79.07
CA HIS A 960 -13.03 -0.07 79.95
C HIS A 960 -14.39 -0.62 79.48
N THR A 961 -15.21 -1.14 80.39
CA THR A 961 -16.51 -1.79 80.09
C THR A 961 -17.74 -1.02 80.57
N GLY A 962 -17.57 0.00 81.42
CA GLY A 962 -18.69 0.82 81.90
C GLY A 962 -18.55 1.27 83.36
N TRP A 963 -19.54 2.02 83.80
CA TRP A 963 -19.55 2.69 85.11
C TRP A 963 -20.50 2.01 86.10
N SER A 964 -20.13 2.00 87.38
CA SER A 964 -20.88 1.44 88.50
C SER A 964 -21.06 2.48 89.62
N PRO A 965 -22.30 2.78 90.05
CA PRO A 965 -23.57 2.41 89.40
C PRO A 965 -23.63 2.93 87.95
N GLU A 966 -24.54 2.40 87.14
CA GLU A 966 -24.71 2.88 85.77
C GLU A 966 -25.23 4.33 85.76
N ILE A 967 -24.71 5.15 84.84
CA ILE A 967 -25.11 6.56 84.71
C ILE A 967 -26.56 6.62 84.20
N PRO A 968 -27.50 7.26 84.93
CA PRO A 968 -28.93 7.24 84.60
C PRO A 968 -29.25 8.07 83.35
N ALA A 969 -30.40 7.78 82.72
CA ALA A 969 -30.82 8.36 81.44
C ALA A 969 -30.94 9.89 81.44
N THR A 970 -31.25 10.51 82.57
CA THR A 970 -31.22 11.97 82.80
C THR A 970 -30.52 12.31 84.11
N ILE A 971 -29.83 13.45 84.13
CA ILE A 971 -28.99 13.90 85.25
C ILE A 971 -29.74 14.96 86.05
N ASP A 972 -30.62 14.49 86.94
CA ASP A 972 -31.49 15.35 87.75
C ASP A 972 -31.04 15.49 89.21
N ALA A 973 -29.97 14.77 89.62
CA ALA A 973 -29.47 14.74 90.99
C ALA A 973 -27.96 14.46 91.08
N GLN A 974 -27.35 14.94 92.17
CA GLN A 974 -25.93 14.73 92.47
C GLN A 974 -25.57 13.25 92.63
N SER A 975 -24.52 12.80 91.93
CA SER A 975 -24.18 11.38 91.77
C SER A 975 -22.66 11.15 91.70
N THR A 976 -22.22 9.91 91.97
CA THR A 976 -20.81 9.48 91.81
C THR A 976 -20.72 8.12 91.12
N PHE A 977 -19.79 7.96 90.17
CA PHE A 977 -19.68 6.77 89.30
C PHE A 977 -18.25 6.20 89.25
N THR A 978 -18.08 4.87 89.19
CA THR A 978 -16.76 4.19 89.21
C THR A 978 -16.55 3.22 88.03
N ALA A 979 -15.40 3.29 87.35
CA ALA A 979 -15.10 2.52 86.12
C ALA A 979 -14.84 1.00 86.32
N GLN A 980 -15.02 0.19 85.27
CA GLN A 980 -14.93 -1.29 85.22
C GLN A 980 -14.21 -1.80 83.94
N TYR A 981 -13.70 -3.05 83.88
CA TYR A 981 -12.77 -3.49 82.81
C TYR A 981 -12.91 -4.95 82.28
N LYS A 982 -12.45 -5.21 81.05
CA LYS A 982 -12.19 -6.55 80.41
C LYS A 982 -10.84 -6.57 79.67
N VAL A 983 -10.38 -7.72 79.18
CA VAL A 983 -9.20 -7.84 78.27
C VAL A 983 -9.59 -7.58 76.80
N LYS A 984 -8.68 -7.01 75.99
CA LYS A 984 -8.81 -6.74 74.55
C LYS A 984 -8.90 -8.00 73.70
N ASP A 985 -9.77 -8.00 72.69
CA ASP A 985 -9.93 -9.16 71.80
C ASP A 985 -8.77 -9.28 70.78
N ASN A 986 -8.26 -8.20 70.17
CA ASN A 986 -7.11 -8.27 69.24
C ASN A 986 -5.75 -8.61 69.89
N VAL A 987 -5.64 -8.50 71.21
CA VAL A 987 -4.48 -8.97 71.99
C VAL A 987 -4.59 -10.47 72.26
N LYS A 988 -5.82 -10.96 72.40
CA LYS A 988 -6.18 -12.34 72.75
C LYS A 988 -6.33 -13.25 71.52
N TYR A 989 -6.66 -12.69 70.37
CA TYR A 989 -6.95 -13.36 69.11
C TYR A 989 -6.22 -12.70 67.93
N LYS A 990 -5.80 -13.48 66.94
CA LYS A 990 -4.92 -13.06 65.84
C LYS A 990 -5.59 -13.20 64.48
N ALA A 991 -5.35 -12.21 63.62
CA ALA A 991 -5.69 -12.24 62.21
C ALA A 991 -4.50 -12.76 61.38
N THR A 992 -4.79 -13.50 60.30
CA THR A 992 -3.80 -13.98 59.32
C THR A 992 -4.27 -13.62 57.92
N PHE A 993 -3.38 -13.00 57.14
CA PHE A 993 -3.65 -12.54 55.78
C PHE A 993 -2.96 -13.47 54.77
N GLY A 994 -3.72 -14.04 53.85
CA GLY A 994 -3.26 -15.03 52.90
C GLY A 994 -2.77 -14.44 51.57
N LYS A 995 -2.68 -15.31 50.57
CA LYS A 995 -2.39 -14.96 49.17
C LYS A 995 -3.51 -15.45 48.26
N LEU A 996 -3.68 -14.74 47.16
CA LEU A 996 -4.60 -15.06 46.07
C LEU A 996 -3.79 -15.13 44.77
N THR A 997 -4.17 -16.04 43.87
CA THR A 997 -3.70 -16.05 42.48
C THR A 997 -4.93 -16.03 41.58
N LYS A 998 -4.94 -15.15 40.59
CA LYS A 998 -5.97 -15.04 39.56
C LYS A 998 -5.39 -15.41 38.18
N PRO A 999 -6.15 -16.12 37.34
CA PRO A 999 -5.75 -16.38 35.96
C PRO A 999 -5.95 -15.12 35.09
N ALA A 1000 -5.30 -15.08 33.92
CA ALA A 1000 -5.43 -13.95 32.99
C ALA A 1000 -6.90 -13.74 32.56
N GLY A 1001 -7.36 -12.48 32.60
CA GLY A 1001 -8.72 -12.05 32.26
C GLY A 1001 -9.74 -12.12 33.39
N GLU A 1002 -9.36 -12.52 34.61
CA GLU A 1002 -10.28 -12.53 35.77
C GLU A 1002 -9.96 -11.42 36.77
N ALA A 1003 -10.84 -10.41 36.82
CA ALA A 1003 -10.77 -9.33 37.79
C ALA A 1003 -10.86 -9.84 39.24
N THR A 1004 -10.18 -9.14 40.15
CA THR A 1004 -10.19 -9.46 41.58
C THR A 1004 -11.31 -8.70 42.30
N THR A 1005 -12.18 -9.42 43.01
CA THR A 1005 -13.26 -8.83 43.81
C THR A 1005 -12.85 -8.63 45.27
N GLU A 1006 -13.61 -7.82 46.02
CA GLU A 1006 -13.44 -7.71 47.48
C GLU A 1006 -13.70 -9.06 48.19
N ASP A 1007 -14.64 -9.87 47.68
CA ASP A 1007 -14.93 -11.21 48.22
C ASP A 1007 -13.74 -12.19 47.99
N ASP A 1008 -13.11 -12.15 46.81
CA ASP A 1008 -11.89 -12.93 46.54
C ASP A 1008 -10.80 -12.63 47.58
N VAL A 1009 -10.60 -11.35 47.92
CA VAL A 1009 -9.57 -10.87 48.83
C VAL A 1009 -9.92 -11.18 50.29
N THR A 1010 -11.12 -10.83 50.74
CA THR A 1010 -11.56 -11.09 52.12
C THR A 1010 -11.63 -12.58 52.44
N SER A 1011 -11.92 -13.44 51.45
CA SER A 1011 -11.85 -14.90 51.60
C SER A 1011 -10.47 -15.45 51.97
N LYS A 1012 -9.40 -14.67 51.81
CA LYS A 1012 -8.02 -15.05 52.18
C LYS A 1012 -7.60 -14.52 53.56
N VAL A 1013 -8.49 -13.90 54.32
CA VAL A 1013 -8.20 -13.45 55.69
C VAL A 1013 -8.95 -14.32 56.68
N THR A 1014 -8.24 -14.76 57.73
CA THR A 1014 -8.77 -15.64 58.77
C THR A 1014 -8.41 -15.10 60.16
N THR A 1015 -9.14 -15.55 61.18
CA THR A 1015 -8.81 -15.27 62.59
C THR A 1015 -8.92 -16.54 63.42
N ASP A 1016 -8.29 -16.58 64.59
CA ASP A 1016 -8.50 -17.61 65.62
C ASP A 1016 -9.60 -17.24 66.64
N TYR A 1017 -10.45 -16.25 66.31
CA TYR A 1017 -11.61 -15.87 67.13
C TYR A 1017 -12.59 -17.04 67.25
N PRO A 1018 -13.26 -17.26 68.41
CA PRO A 1018 -14.08 -18.46 68.59
C PRO A 1018 -15.35 -18.39 67.74
N SER A 1019 -15.49 -19.30 66.78
CA SER A 1019 -16.64 -19.40 65.87
C SER A 1019 -17.98 -19.72 66.56
N SER A 1020 -17.96 -20.00 67.87
CA SER A 1020 -19.14 -20.13 68.72
C SER A 1020 -19.73 -18.81 69.21
N GLU A 1021 -19.01 -17.69 69.09
CA GLU A 1021 -19.47 -16.38 69.56
C GLU A 1021 -20.55 -15.79 68.65
N ALA A 1022 -21.58 -15.17 69.26
CA ALA A 1022 -22.76 -14.66 68.55
C ALA A 1022 -22.49 -13.42 67.67
N LYS A 1023 -21.30 -12.81 67.80
CA LYS A 1023 -20.73 -11.84 66.87
C LYS A 1023 -19.35 -12.35 66.47
N GLN A 1024 -19.06 -12.32 65.17
CA GLN A 1024 -17.76 -12.68 64.62
C GLN A 1024 -17.00 -11.43 64.14
N PRO A 1025 -15.66 -11.48 63.98
CA PRO A 1025 -14.91 -10.38 63.42
C PRO A 1025 -15.33 -10.08 61.97
N VAL A 1026 -15.29 -8.81 61.58
CA VAL A 1026 -15.62 -8.35 60.23
C VAL A 1026 -14.34 -8.05 59.48
N VAL A 1027 -14.19 -8.60 58.27
CA VAL A 1027 -13.05 -8.33 57.37
C VAL A 1027 -13.51 -7.29 56.33
N LYS A 1028 -12.67 -6.31 56.01
CA LYS A 1028 -12.95 -5.31 54.96
C LYS A 1028 -11.68 -4.93 54.18
N VAL A 1029 -11.76 -4.89 52.86
CA VAL A 1029 -10.74 -4.24 52.01
C VAL A 1029 -10.73 -2.74 52.31
N THR A 1030 -9.54 -2.15 52.51
CA THR A 1030 -9.41 -0.73 52.89
C THR A 1030 -9.07 0.20 51.73
N ASP A 1031 -8.48 -0.32 50.65
CA ASP A 1031 -8.30 0.40 49.39
C ASP A 1031 -8.68 -0.50 48.21
N THR A 1032 -9.89 -0.29 47.68
CA THR A 1032 -10.43 -1.05 46.55
C THR A 1032 -9.79 -0.64 45.22
N SER A 1033 -9.08 0.50 45.15
CA SER A 1033 -8.30 0.90 43.95
C SER A 1033 -7.08 0.01 43.71
N LYS A 1034 -6.70 -0.84 44.68
CA LYS A 1034 -5.59 -1.80 44.57
C LYS A 1034 -6.02 -3.18 44.07
N LEU A 1035 -7.31 -3.41 43.85
CA LEU A 1035 -7.80 -4.65 43.24
C LEU A 1035 -7.36 -4.68 41.77
N PRO A 1036 -6.56 -5.67 41.32
CA PRO A 1036 -6.15 -5.75 39.93
C PRO A 1036 -7.31 -6.24 39.05
N ASP A 1037 -7.39 -5.65 37.86
CA ASP A 1037 -8.41 -5.89 36.83
C ASP A 1037 -8.35 -7.27 36.18
N GLY A 1038 -7.27 -8.02 36.43
CA GLY A 1038 -7.00 -9.33 35.85
C GLY A 1038 -6.48 -9.30 34.40
N THR A 1039 -6.40 -8.13 33.76
CA THR A 1039 -5.89 -8.01 32.38
C THR A 1039 -4.37 -7.88 32.35
N THR A 1040 -3.80 -7.20 33.35
CA THR A 1040 -2.36 -6.98 33.48
C THR A 1040 -1.72 -8.06 34.37
N PRO A 1041 -0.76 -8.85 33.87
CA PRO A 1041 -0.01 -9.81 34.69
C PRO A 1041 0.89 -9.10 35.70
N GLY A 1042 0.93 -9.56 36.95
CA GLY A 1042 1.67 -8.87 38.00
C GLY A 1042 1.41 -9.40 39.41
N THR A 1043 2.02 -8.79 40.40
CA THR A 1043 1.74 -9.06 41.81
C THR A 1043 1.47 -7.76 42.55
N TYR A 1044 0.34 -7.74 43.25
CA TYR A 1044 -0.31 -6.59 43.86
C TYR A 1044 -0.51 -6.84 45.36
N GLU A 1045 -0.46 -5.79 46.18
CA GLU A 1045 -0.75 -5.88 47.61
C GLU A 1045 -2.04 -5.12 47.93
N VAL A 1046 -3.11 -5.84 48.23
CA VAL A 1046 -4.40 -5.25 48.60
C VAL A 1046 -4.46 -5.12 50.13
N PRO A 1047 -4.64 -3.92 50.70
CA PRO A 1047 -4.72 -3.73 52.14
C PRO A 1047 -6.09 -4.13 52.69
N VAL A 1048 -6.10 -4.76 53.87
CA VAL A 1048 -7.30 -5.33 54.50
C VAL A 1048 -7.25 -5.13 56.01
N THR A 1049 -8.38 -4.75 56.60
CA THR A 1049 -8.57 -4.63 58.05
C THR A 1049 -9.50 -5.73 58.57
N VAL A 1050 -9.17 -6.28 59.73
CA VAL A 1050 -10.08 -7.11 60.55
C VAL A 1050 -10.52 -6.29 61.75
N THR A 1051 -11.83 -6.21 61.99
CA THR A 1051 -12.42 -5.54 63.16
C THR A 1051 -13.09 -6.58 64.05
N TYR A 1052 -12.62 -6.72 65.29
CA TYR A 1052 -13.17 -7.63 66.29
C TYR A 1052 -14.47 -7.08 66.92
N PRO A 1053 -15.32 -7.94 67.52
CA PRO A 1053 -16.61 -7.51 68.09
C PRO A 1053 -16.55 -6.49 69.24
N ASP A 1054 -15.38 -6.26 69.84
CA ASP A 1054 -15.15 -5.22 70.86
C ASP A 1054 -14.63 -3.89 70.29
N GLY A 1055 -14.52 -3.78 68.95
CA GLY A 1055 -14.05 -2.58 68.24
C GLY A 1055 -12.53 -2.52 68.04
N THR A 1056 -11.75 -3.44 68.60
CA THR A 1056 -10.31 -3.52 68.32
C THR A 1056 -10.04 -4.04 66.90
N THR A 1057 -8.95 -3.61 66.27
CA THR A 1057 -8.61 -3.98 64.88
C THR A 1057 -7.28 -4.72 64.76
N ALA A 1058 -7.09 -5.38 63.61
CA ALA A 1058 -5.80 -5.87 63.13
C ALA A 1058 -5.71 -5.64 61.61
N ASP A 1059 -4.69 -4.91 61.18
CA ASP A 1059 -4.47 -4.55 59.78
C ASP A 1059 -3.43 -5.42 59.10
N GLY A 1060 -3.54 -5.59 57.78
CA GLY A 1060 -2.60 -6.35 56.98
C GLY A 1060 -2.80 -6.18 55.48
N LYS A 1061 -2.20 -7.09 54.71
CA LYS A 1061 -2.21 -7.10 53.25
C LYS A 1061 -2.41 -8.51 52.72
N VAL A 1062 -3.26 -8.65 51.71
CA VAL A 1062 -3.39 -9.87 50.92
C VAL A 1062 -2.60 -9.67 49.63
N THR A 1063 -1.64 -10.56 49.35
CA THR A 1063 -0.92 -10.55 48.07
C THR A 1063 -1.78 -11.19 46.98
N VAL A 1064 -2.03 -10.47 45.90
CA VAL A 1064 -2.78 -10.96 44.72
C VAL A 1064 -1.84 -11.05 43.53
N THR A 1065 -1.67 -12.24 42.94
CA THR A 1065 -0.87 -12.44 41.73
C THR A 1065 -1.79 -12.72 40.54
N VAL A 1066 -1.74 -11.86 39.51
CA VAL A 1066 -2.39 -12.08 38.21
C VAL A 1066 -1.40 -12.77 37.29
N LEU A 1067 -1.81 -13.87 36.67
CA LEU A 1067 -0.98 -14.65 35.75
C LEU A 1067 -1.03 -14.11 34.31
N ASP A 1068 0.02 -14.39 33.53
CA ASP A 1068 0.06 -14.09 32.08
C ASP A 1068 -0.79 -15.10 31.29
N LYS A 1069 -1.30 -14.73 30.11
CA LYS A 1069 -2.04 -15.62 29.20
C LYS A 1069 -1.19 -16.79 28.70
N ILE A 1070 0.12 -16.61 28.61
CA ILE A 1070 1.10 -17.64 28.23
C ILE A 1070 2.21 -17.66 29.28
N ILE A 1071 2.36 -18.78 29.98
CA ILE A 1071 3.36 -18.98 31.04
C ILE A 1071 4.38 -19.98 30.54
N ASP A 1072 5.64 -19.57 30.35
CA ASP A 1072 6.71 -20.50 30.02
C ASP A 1072 6.98 -21.47 31.19
N ARG A 1073 7.01 -22.76 30.87
CA ARG A 1073 7.28 -23.88 31.77
C ARG A 1073 8.44 -24.75 31.29
N THR A 1074 9.18 -24.33 30.25
CA THR A 1074 10.28 -25.10 29.65
C THR A 1074 11.34 -25.49 30.68
N ASP A 1075 11.71 -24.56 31.57
CA ASP A 1075 12.76 -24.76 32.58
C ASP A 1075 12.26 -25.54 33.82
N ASP A 1076 10.93 -25.65 34.05
CA ASP A 1076 10.32 -26.55 35.04
C ASP A 1076 8.93 -27.05 34.60
N PRO A 1077 8.87 -28.11 33.77
CA PRO A 1077 7.61 -28.72 33.32
C PRO A 1077 6.86 -29.48 34.43
N SER A 1078 7.39 -29.56 35.66
CA SER A 1078 6.79 -30.28 36.78
C SER A 1078 5.82 -29.44 37.61
N GLN A 1079 5.87 -28.11 37.45
CA GLN A 1079 4.93 -27.18 38.09
C GLN A 1079 3.48 -27.54 37.78
N PRO A 1080 2.53 -27.33 38.71
CA PRO A 1080 1.11 -27.50 38.41
C PRO A 1080 0.65 -26.48 37.36
N THR A 1081 -0.17 -26.92 36.40
CA THR A 1081 -0.89 -26.02 35.49
C THR A 1081 -1.94 -25.23 36.29
N PRO A 1082 -2.01 -23.90 36.15
CA PRO A 1082 -3.02 -23.08 36.83
C PRO A 1082 -4.46 -23.41 36.38
N GLU A 1083 -5.44 -23.03 37.19
CA GLU A 1083 -6.85 -23.31 36.90
C GLU A 1083 -7.35 -22.52 35.67
N GLY A 1084 -8.03 -23.20 34.74
CA GLY A 1084 -8.42 -22.66 33.45
C GLY A 1084 -7.25 -22.34 32.51
N TYR A 1085 -6.09 -22.99 32.70
CA TYR A 1085 -5.02 -23.07 31.73
C TYR A 1085 -4.87 -24.51 31.24
N VAL A 1086 -4.38 -24.66 30.02
CA VAL A 1086 -4.04 -25.93 29.40
C VAL A 1086 -2.54 -26.02 29.13
N ARG A 1087 -1.92 -27.15 29.49
CA ARG A 1087 -0.51 -27.36 29.19
C ARG A 1087 -0.32 -27.70 27.71
N VAL A 1088 0.39 -26.83 27.02
CA VAL A 1088 0.83 -26.99 25.63
C VAL A 1088 2.31 -27.36 25.67
N ALA A 1089 2.63 -28.57 25.23
CA ALA A 1089 4.01 -29.03 25.11
C ALA A 1089 4.35 -29.25 23.63
N PHE A 1090 5.61 -29.06 23.27
CA PHE A 1090 6.16 -29.36 21.97
C PHE A 1090 7.25 -30.42 22.12
N ASP A 1091 7.19 -31.44 21.27
CA ASP A 1091 8.22 -32.47 21.15
C ASP A 1091 8.87 -32.33 19.76
N ALA A 1092 10.20 -32.36 19.69
CA ALA A 1092 10.93 -32.22 18.43
C ALA A 1092 10.81 -33.47 17.54
N GLY A 1093 10.16 -34.54 18.00
CA GLY A 1093 9.99 -35.79 17.27
C GLY A 1093 11.29 -36.60 17.22
N LYS A 1094 11.23 -37.75 16.52
CA LYS A 1094 12.40 -38.65 16.39
C LYS A 1094 13.41 -38.24 15.31
N ASP A 1095 12.99 -37.39 14.37
CA ASP A 1095 13.78 -37.03 13.18
C ASP A 1095 14.21 -35.55 13.17
N GLY A 1096 14.21 -34.89 14.34
CA GLY A 1096 14.75 -33.55 14.51
C GLY A 1096 15.05 -33.24 15.97
N LYS A 1097 15.39 -31.98 16.22
CA LYS A 1097 15.76 -31.40 17.52
C LYS A 1097 15.28 -29.94 17.58
N PHE A 1098 15.13 -29.39 18.78
CA PHE A 1098 14.86 -27.96 18.91
C PHE A 1098 16.11 -27.11 18.71
N ALA A 1099 15.95 -25.92 18.11
CA ALA A 1099 17.01 -24.93 18.01
C ALA A 1099 17.47 -24.47 19.41
N THR A 1100 18.76 -24.14 19.56
CA THR A 1100 19.37 -23.82 20.86
C THR A 1100 18.65 -22.65 21.55
N GLY A 1101 18.13 -22.87 22.76
CA GLY A 1101 17.41 -21.86 23.55
C GLY A 1101 15.89 -21.81 23.31
N SER A 1102 15.34 -22.68 22.46
CA SER A 1102 13.89 -22.78 22.22
C SER A 1102 13.09 -23.06 23.50
N ARG A 1103 11.86 -22.52 23.55
CA ARG A 1103 10.88 -22.74 24.62
C ARG A 1103 9.78 -23.67 24.14
N THR A 1104 9.51 -24.72 24.91
CA THR A 1104 8.84 -25.94 24.43
C THR A 1104 7.72 -26.44 25.33
N VAL A 1105 7.58 -25.93 26.55
CA VAL A 1105 6.44 -26.24 27.43
C VAL A 1105 5.85 -24.96 27.95
N PHE A 1106 4.54 -24.80 27.83
CA PHE A 1106 3.80 -23.62 28.25
C PHE A 1106 2.52 -24.03 28.98
N ASP A 1107 2.10 -23.28 29.99
CA ASP A 1107 0.70 -23.25 30.40
C ASP A 1107 0.04 -22.08 29.68
N VAL A 1108 -1.01 -22.35 28.90
CA VAL A 1108 -1.70 -21.35 28.07
C VAL A 1108 -3.15 -21.22 28.53
N ARG A 1109 -3.62 -19.98 28.71
CA ARG A 1109 -5.00 -19.67 29.15
C ARG A 1109 -6.01 -20.21 28.14
N GLU A 1110 -7.05 -20.90 28.59
CA GLU A 1110 -8.05 -21.47 27.71
C GLU A 1110 -8.71 -20.39 26.82
N GLY A 1111 -8.89 -20.70 25.54
CA GLY A 1111 -9.38 -19.77 24.52
C GLY A 1111 -8.32 -18.90 23.85
N THR A 1112 -7.05 -18.96 24.26
CA THR A 1112 -5.95 -18.23 23.59
C THR A 1112 -5.72 -18.76 22.16
N PRO A 1113 -5.72 -17.92 21.11
CA PRO A 1113 -5.42 -18.34 19.75
C PRO A 1113 -4.02 -18.94 19.60
N ALA A 1114 -3.85 -19.96 18.76
CA ALA A 1114 -2.52 -20.57 18.57
C ALA A 1114 -1.50 -19.62 17.91
N SER A 1115 -1.96 -18.65 17.12
CA SER A 1115 -1.14 -17.59 16.54
C SER A 1115 -0.54 -16.64 17.58
N ALA A 1116 -1.06 -16.60 18.82
CA ALA A 1116 -0.47 -15.82 19.91
C ALA A 1116 0.69 -16.56 20.61
N LEU A 1117 0.85 -17.87 20.39
CA LEU A 1117 1.94 -18.67 20.96
C LEU A 1117 3.11 -18.76 19.98
N LYS A 1118 4.31 -18.34 20.41
CA LYS A 1118 5.53 -18.50 19.63
C LYS A 1118 5.98 -19.97 19.63
N VAL A 1119 5.50 -20.72 18.65
CA VAL A 1119 5.87 -22.12 18.38
C VAL A 1119 7.41 -22.25 18.26
N PRO A 1120 8.04 -23.25 18.90
CA PRO A 1120 9.49 -23.46 18.80
C PRO A 1120 9.92 -23.91 17.40
N VAL A 1121 11.10 -23.45 16.98
CA VAL A 1121 11.73 -23.85 15.72
C VAL A 1121 12.46 -25.18 15.92
N VAL A 1122 12.24 -26.13 15.00
CA VAL A 1122 12.98 -27.39 14.93
C VAL A 1122 14.05 -27.34 13.83
N GLU A 1123 15.20 -27.91 14.13
CA GLU A 1123 16.21 -28.30 13.15
C GLU A 1123 15.96 -29.80 12.85
N ALA A 1124 15.63 -30.13 11.59
CA ALA A 1124 15.50 -31.52 11.17
C ALA A 1124 16.87 -32.22 11.18
N ASN A 1125 16.87 -33.54 11.37
CA ASN A 1125 18.06 -34.37 11.24
C ASN A 1125 18.38 -34.61 9.75
N ASP A 1126 19.64 -34.90 9.44
CA ASP A 1126 20.10 -35.20 8.08
C ASP A 1126 19.21 -36.26 7.40
N GLY A 1127 18.73 -35.97 6.20
CA GLY A 1127 17.78 -36.82 5.46
C GLY A 1127 16.29 -36.62 5.80
N PHE A 1128 15.93 -35.61 6.60
CA PHE A 1128 14.54 -35.27 6.94
C PHE A 1128 14.23 -33.78 6.77
N VAL A 1129 12.95 -33.46 6.53
CA VAL A 1129 12.42 -32.10 6.57
C VAL A 1129 11.15 -32.08 7.43
N GLN A 1130 10.91 -30.98 8.16
CA GLN A 1130 9.63 -30.81 8.84
C GLN A 1130 8.52 -30.65 7.78
N LYS A 1131 7.37 -31.29 8.02
CA LYS A 1131 6.16 -31.08 7.22
C LYS A 1131 5.66 -29.63 7.32
N ALA A 1132 4.93 -29.19 6.31
CA ALA A 1132 4.37 -27.84 6.23
C ALA A 1132 2.86 -27.81 6.58
N GLY A 1133 2.36 -26.62 6.93
CA GLY A 1133 0.94 -26.38 7.22
C GLY A 1133 0.42 -27.18 8.41
N ASP A 1134 -0.84 -27.61 8.33
CA ASP A 1134 -1.51 -28.36 9.41
C ASP A 1134 -0.83 -29.70 9.75
N GLU A 1135 -0.07 -30.29 8.81
CA GLU A 1135 0.68 -31.52 9.06
C GLU A 1135 2.04 -31.29 9.77
N ALA A 1136 2.49 -30.06 9.98
CA ALA A 1136 3.78 -29.75 10.62
C ALA A 1136 3.91 -30.28 12.06
N TRP A 1137 2.77 -30.49 12.73
CA TRP A 1137 2.64 -30.96 14.10
C TRP A 1137 1.56 -32.04 14.19
N SER A 1138 1.72 -33.02 15.08
CA SER A 1138 0.70 -34.03 15.38
C SER A 1138 0.39 -34.03 16.88
N PRO A 1139 -0.87 -33.81 17.30
CA PRO A 1139 -2.00 -33.37 16.47
C PRO A 1139 -1.73 -32.01 15.81
N ALA A 1140 -2.50 -31.63 14.79
CA ALA A 1140 -2.43 -30.30 14.20
C ALA A 1140 -2.72 -29.21 15.25
N LEU A 1141 -2.10 -28.04 15.12
CA LEU A 1141 -2.33 -26.91 16.04
C LEU A 1141 -3.79 -26.42 15.91
N PRO A 1142 -4.55 -26.28 17.01
CA PRO A 1142 -5.92 -25.81 16.97
C PRO A 1142 -5.98 -24.31 16.70
N THR A 1143 -7.13 -23.79 16.27
CA THR A 1143 -7.33 -22.33 16.11
C THR A 1143 -7.16 -21.58 17.44
N ALA A 1144 -7.61 -22.17 18.55
CA ALA A 1144 -7.37 -21.72 19.91
C ALA A 1144 -7.19 -22.90 20.88
N PHE A 1145 -6.35 -22.73 21.89
CA PHE A 1145 -6.06 -23.76 22.88
C PHE A 1145 -7.21 -23.90 23.88
N THR A 1146 -7.93 -25.02 23.82
CA THR A 1146 -9.04 -25.38 24.73
C THR A 1146 -8.82 -26.72 25.44
N THR A 1147 -7.79 -27.46 25.06
CA THR A 1147 -7.34 -28.69 25.72
C THR A 1147 -5.81 -28.76 25.71
N GLY A 1148 -5.23 -29.40 26.72
CA GLY A 1148 -3.78 -29.60 26.82
C GLY A 1148 -3.33 -30.76 25.94
N ALA A 1149 -2.22 -30.59 25.22
CA ALA A 1149 -1.68 -31.58 24.32
C ALA A 1149 -0.16 -31.42 24.13
N THR A 1150 0.51 -32.52 23.78
CA THR A 1150 1.87 -32.50 23.24
C THR A 1150 1.79 -32.51 21.72
N TYR A 1151 2.27 -31.45 21.11
CA TYR A 1151 2.41 -31.28 19.66
C TYR A 1151 3.76 -31.82 19.25
N VAL A 1152 3.78 -32.97 18.58
CA VAL A 1152 5.02 -33.61 18.11
C VAL A 1152 5.33 -33.11 16.70
N ALA A 1153 6.51 -32.54 16.48
CA ALA A 1153 6.94 -32.11 15.14
C ALA A 1153 6.93 -33.32 14.20
N GLN A 1154 6.26 -33.19 13.05
CA GLN A 1154 6.20 -34.24 12.05
C GLN A 1154 7.21 -33.97 10.95
N TYR A 1155 7.87 -35.03 10.53
CA TYR A 1155 8.85 -35.00 9.46
C TYR A 1155 8.41 -35.96 8.36
N GLU A 1156 8.79 -35.62 7.15
CA GLU A 1156 8.92 -36.60 6.08
C GLU A 1156 10.42 -36.79 5.78
N VAL A 1157 10.75 -37.95 5.22
CA VAL A 1157 12.09 -38.15 4.64
C VAL A 1157 12.28 -37.03 3.63
N ALA A 1158 13.37 -36.28 3.77
CA ALA A 1158 13.78 -35.32 2.75
C ALA A 1158 14.05 -36.16 1.50
N LYS A 1159 13.11 -36.13 0.54
CA LYS A 1159 13.15 -36.99 -0.64
C LYS A 1159 14.56 -36.97 -1.20
N THR A 1160 15.24 -38.10 -1.19
CA THR A 1160 16.56 -38.19 -1.80
C THR A 1160 16.43 -37.85 -3.27
N ASP A 1161 17.51 -37.46 -3.94
CA ASP A 1161 17.44 -37.27 -5.38
C ASP A 1161 17.11 -38.59 -6.11
N ALA A 1162 17.37 -39.76 -5.50
CA ALA A 1162 16.83 -41.04 -5.95
C ALA A 1162 15.30 -41.16 -5.80
N ASP A 1163 14.68 -40.58 -4.76
CA ASP A 1163 13.22 -40.54 -4.59
C ASP A 1163 12.53 -39.50 -5.51
N LYS A 1164 13.28 -38.49 -5.97
CA LYS A 1164 12.80 -37.45 -6.90
C LYS A 1164 12.95 -37.88 -8.36
N TYR A 1165 14.05 -38.55 -8.70
CA TYR A 1165 14.50 -38.77 -10.08
C TYR A 1165 14.79 -40.26 -10.37
N ASP A 1166 13.78 -41.02 -10.78
CA ASP A 1166 13.92 -42.45 -11.14
C ASP A 1166 14.86 -42.64 -12.35
N PRO A 1167 16.00 -43.38 -12.23
CA PRO A 1167 16.99 -43.49 -13.29
C PRO A 1167 16.59 -44.54 -14.33
N GLN A 1168 16.20 -44.08 -15.52
CA GLN A 1168 15.66 -44.94 -16.58
C GLN A 1168 16.79 -45.66 -17.32
N GLY A 1169 16.92 -46.97 -17.10
CA GLY A 1169 17.88 -47.82 -17.80
C GLY A 1169 17.58 -47.97 -19.30
N LYS A 1170 18.64 -48.05 -20.12
CA LYS A 1170 18.59 -48.35 -21.56
C LYS A 1170 19.74 -49.28 -21.98
N ASP A 1171 19.58 -49.95 -23.11
CA ASP A 1171 20.57 -50.88 -23.65
C ASP A 1171 21.88 -50.16 -24.05
N VAL A 1172 23.02 -50.78 -23.75
CA VAL A 1172 24.36 -50.27 -24.10
C VAL A 1172 25.06 -51.26 -25.03
N THR A 1173 25.38 -50.83 -26.25
CA THR A 1173 26.18 -51.61 -27.20
C THR A 1173 27.67 -51.28 -27.02
N THR A 1174 28.53 -52.30 -26.99
CA THR A 1174 29.99 -52.17 -26.79
C THR A 1174 30.75 -53.30 -27.51
N GLY A 1175 32.02 -53.10 -27.81
CA GLY A 1175 32.86 -54.09 -28.48
C GLY A 1175 33.28 -55.27 -27.60
N VAL A 1176 33.68 -56.36 -28.25
CA VAL A 1176 34.13 -57.58 -27.56
C VAL A 1176 35.48 -57.33 -26.89
N ASN A 1177 35.56 -57.55 -25.57
CA ASN A 1177 36.65 -57.15 -24.65
C ASN A 1177 36.76 -55.64 -24.37
N GLU A 1178 35.80 -54.80 -24.78
CA GLU A 1178 35.73 -53.40 -24.33
C GLU A 1178 35.02 -53.30 -22.97
N THR A 1179 35.14 -52.17 -22.29
CA THR A 1179 34.39 -51.92 -21.05
C THR A 1179 33.32 -50.86 -21.32
N PRO A 1180 32.01 -51.20 -21.24
CA PRO A 1180 30.96 -50.21 -21.43
C PRO A 1180 30.98 -49.20 -20.29
N LYS A 1181 30.62 -47.95 -20.57
CA LYS A 1181 30.37 -46.95 -19.53
C LYS A 1181 29.02 -47.19 -18.88
N ALA A 1182 28.93 -47.00 -17.56
CA ALA A 1182 27.67 -47.12 -16.83
C ALA A 1182 26.76 -45.91 -17.07
N GLU A 1183 27.31 -44.69 -17.16
CA GLU A 1183 26.55 -43.45 -17.42
C GLU A 1183 25.76 -43.48 -18.73
N ASP A 1184 26.25 -44.20 -19.75
CA ASP A 1184 25.61 -44.27 -21.06
C ASP A 1184 24.48 -45.30 -21.13
N GLY A 1185 24.29 -46.09 -20.06
CA GLY A 1185 23.12 -46.96 -19.89
C GLY A 1185 21.96 -46.32 -19.14
N ILE A 1186 22.04 -45.02 -18.80
CA ILE A 1186 20.91 -44.24 -18.27
C ILE A 1186 20.40 -43.29 -19.36
N ALA A 1187 19.08 -43.26 -19.56
CA ALA A 1187 18.41 -42.49 -20.61
C ALA A 1187 18.21 -41.02 -20.20
N ASN A 1188 17.66 -40.78 -19.01
CA ASN A 1188 17.33 -39.47 -18.46
C ASN A 1188 18.51 -38.80 -17.71
N LYS A 1189 19.76 -39.12 -18.07
CA LYS A 1189 20.96 -38.72 -17.31
C LYS A 1189 21.22 -37.20 -17.22
N GLY A 1190 20.52 -36.40 -18.03
CA GLY A 1190 20.52 -34.93 -17.97
C GLY A 1190 19.38 -34.33 -17.15
N ASP A 1191 18.38 -35.14 -16.78
CA ASP A 1191 17.28 -34.76 -15.88
C ASP A 1191 17.62 -35.09 -14.40
N LEU A 1192 18.75 -35.78 -14.17
CA LEU A 1192 19.29 -36.09 -12.84
C LEU A 1192 20.22 -34.95 -12.37
N PRO A 1193 20.25 -34.63 -11.07
CA PRO A 1193 20.95 -33.45 -10.57
C PRO A 1193 22.47 -33.50 -10.73
N GLU A 1194 23.08 -32.31 -10.84
CA GLU A 1194 24.50 -32.14 -11.17
C GLU A 1194 25.40 -32.78 -10.09
N GLY A 1195 26.34 -33.63 -10.53
CA GLY A 1195 27.21 -34.42 -9.64
C GLY A 1195 26.78 -35.88 -9.46
N THR A 1196 25.63 -36.30 -10.01
CA THR A 1196 25.20 -37.71 -10.06
C THR A 1196 26.24 -38.60 -10.76
N LYS A 1197 26.49 -39.78 -10.20
CA LYS A 1197 27.50 -40.77 -10.63
C LYS A 1197 26.85 -42.09 -11.03
N TYR A 1198 27.57 -42.85 -11.85
CA TYR A 1198 27.08 -44.07 -12.48
C TYR A 1198 28.19 -45.12 -12.49
N GLU A 1199 27.96 -46.27 -11.85
CA GLU A 1199 28.93 -47.38 -11.80
C GLU A 1199 28.28 -48.74 -12.10
N TRP A 1200 29.02 -49.68 -12.68
CA TRP A 1200 28.51 -51.06 -12.85
C TRP A 1200 28.62 -51.82 -11.54
N LYS A 1201 27.49 -52.30 -11.01
CA LYS A 1201 27.40 -53.09 -9.76
C LYS A 1201 28.29 -54.34 -9.78
N THR A 1202 28.45 -54.92 -10.97
CA THR A 1202 29.45 -55.91 -11.33
C THR A 1202 29.89 -55.64 -12.77
N PRO A 1203 31.19 -55.67 -13.12
CA PRO A 1203 31.64 -55.48 -14.49
C PRO A 1203 30.97 -56.47 -15.46
N VAL A 1204 30.43 -55.97 -16.56
CA VAL A 1204 29.77 -56.78 -17.59
C VAL A 1204 30.80 -57.61 -18.36
N ASP A 1205 30.58 -58.91 -18.50
CA ASP A 1205 31.46 -59.79 -19.30
C ASP A 1205 31.27 -59.57 -20.80
N THR A 1206 32.14 -58.74 -21.38
CA THR A 1206 32.23 -58.49 -22.82
C THR A 1206 33.20 -59.42 -23.54
N THR A 1207 33.81 -60.41 -22.87
CA THR A 1207 34.81 -61.31 -23.51
C THR A 1207 34.17 -62.29 -24.50
N THR A 1208 32.85 -62.45 -24.45
CA THR A 1208 32.05 -63.31 -25.34
C THR A 1208 30.87 -62.54 -25.94
N PRO A 1209 30.64 -62.60 -27.27
CA PRO A 1209 29.55 -61.85 -27.91
C PRO A 1209 28.16 -62.38 -27.53
N GLY A 1210 27.21 -61.47 -27.31
CA GLY A 1210 25.81 -61.75 -27.03
C GLY A 1210 25.19 -60.65 -26.17
N GLU A 1211 23.89 -60.74 -25.92
CA GLU A 1211 23.21 -59.93 -24.91
C GLU A 1211 23.68 -60.33 -23.51
N LYS A 1212 23.85 -59.33 -22.63
CA LYS A 1212 24.38 -59.48 -21.27
C LYS A 1212 23.58 -58.56 -20.35
N GLU A 1213 22.87 -59.14 -19.38
CA GLU A 1213 22.25 -58.32 -18.32
C GLU A 1213 23.35 -57.69 -17.44
N GLY A 1214 23.27 -56.38 -17.25
CA GLY A 1214 24.14 -55.62 -16.36
C GLY A 1214 23.30 -54.71 -15.46
N THR A 1215 23.77 -54.47 -14.24
CA THR A 1215 23.11 -53.54 -13.30
C THR A 1215 23.99 -52.33 -13.07
N ILE A 1216 23.46 -51.15 -13.37
CA ILE A 1216 24.07 -49.86 -13.01
C ILE A 1216 23.60 -49.50 -11.60
N VAL A 1217 24.52 -49.01 -10.78
CA VAL A 1217 24.22 -48.24 -9.57
C VAL A 1217 24.31 -46.77 -9.96
N VAL A 1218 23.23 -46.03 -9.72
CA VAL A 1218 23.22 -44.57 -9.77
C VAL A 1218 23.38 -44.06 -8.35
N THR A 1219 24.25 -43.09 -8.16
CA THR A 1219 24.63 -42.51 -6.86
C THR A 1219 24.52 -41.01 -6.99
N TYR A 1220 23.59 -40.42 -6.25
CA TYR A 1220 23.20 -39.02 -6.43
C TYR A 1220 24.12 -38.09 -5.61
N PRO A 1221 24.01 -36.75 -5.76
CA PRO A 1221 24.88 -35.83 -5.02
C PRO A 1221 24.69 -35.89 -3.50
N ASP A 1222 23.53 -36.34 -3.04
CA ASP A 1222 23.12 -36.46 -1.63
C ASP A 1222 23.50 -37.79 -0.96
N GLY A 1223 23.76 -38.88 -1.71
CA GLY A 1223 24.36 -40.12 -1.19
C GLY A 1223 23.92 -41.43 -1.85
#